data_AF-A0A1I2PXL0-F1
#
_entry.id   AF-A0A1I2PXL0-F1
#
_cell.length_a   1.000
_cell.length_b   1.000
_cell.length_c   1.000
_cell.angle_alpha   90.00
_cell.angle_beta   90.00
_cell.angle_gamma   90.00
#
_symmetry.space_group_name_H-M   'P 1'
#
loop_
_entity.id
_entity.type
_entity.pdbx_description
1 polymer ?
#
loop_
_entity_poly.entity_id
_entity_poly.type
_entity_poly.pdbx_seq_one_letter_code
_entity_poly.pdbx_strand_id
1 'polypeptide(L)'
;MTRHAFVRLCLVAASAVLAAGLSPLLPSPTAVADTPQETVVPATLRSTYTSAELYSGSTAGGHDGAGQQGVFHTLEGSGLVWTRYADGTSVPVTRPTGITGTWGTGGDVLAYRYAGGRVDLWNAVDGTTRTLQTPSGLTLLTAYSDLAVAYRVVQDENGTARREMHLLLPEADGGTRDVPVGGVPAGVNLGQPLDGDADGLLFQAAKDGQYLSVMVDRRTGQVRDWTPPRSKVYLRAKVTAEHVVLFNVNETAVQVFPRSDLSAAPIEVTLSGSGSVNPAQDLAVVGDWLVHRPSGGTAVIAKPIAGGPAVTLMPSSGVYSSAVSDGTVVLIGRTAADDWGLQRITPGPGGSPVVTQVRALPKPPLPIQGLSLNQGRLAVADYASGDGTQGDRTSRIRTVTAAGSPTFGAASRFLGTDYLIGNCPADDAGCAAFHGLGDGQVAWVNRGGTGGSTSDRIKVGGQGPYDGDTIDVPAGGRITDASGRYILYTTAGRQYVYRVRSAPSPYLTRTPGAAALSGDTLWTAGTTPGSVVPYNLTTNKSAAPVTTDAGCTPTELQALGRWLYWACDGRAGVYDRTAGKSVPVPTDEAKLGDGYVVTHDKQDGKLVLTTVAAGTPASRVIGTLPDTGVSQRDVRWTVDESGANAAYVDAQQRVHLVPSDVPQQPLRLLEGAQTAREVYADEKHPDLVSLTSVLLSKPAASWRLTVRDKATGKVVDTRDGGAVRGELKVDWHGATSTGYLPNGWYDWTLSVVPADGVGAPLEVRSTVQLLRGSAVRHDYVGGPVVEYPDGTGDLLTLTSSGTLTFQQGTGKGTFSKKVSGSGWPAGITAVPFGDLNKDRCNDVLVRLASGALRLYKPACHTALKPSTPYTTLESGGWNQYDVLTSPGDVTKDGLPDLIARNAATGTVYLYKGTSTGKLSARVKLYANWKTYKKVVGVGDLNGDGIGDLLAQDKANTLYRYYGTGKGSFSARTKVFAGWGGSYNVVVGAGDITGDGKADLVARDTAGNLYRQNGTGKGSFAARVKVGSGWQGYKGLF
;
A
#
# COMPACT_ATOMS: atom_id res chain seq x y z
N MET A 1 -35.05 2.53 49.91
CA MET A 1 -35.13 3.67 48.99
C MET A 1 -34.64 3.21 47.62
N THR A 2 -35.61 3.07 46.71
CA THR A 2 -35.56 2.94 45.22
C THR A 2 -34.25 2.49 44.54
N ARG A 3 -34.07 1.20 44.15
CA ARG A 3 -34.59 0.43 42.96
C ARG A 3 -33.75 0.69 41.68
N HIS A 4 -33.21 -0.26 40.91
CA HIS A 4 -33.30 -1.73 40.82
C HIS A 4 -32.05 -2.34 40.16
N ALA A 5 -31.70 -3.56 40.58
CA ALA A 5 -30.69 -4.45 39.99
C ALA A 5 -31.32 -5.37 38.92
N PHE A 6 -30.55 -5.76 37.90
CA PHE A 6 -30.88 -6.88 37.01
C PHE A 6 -29.78 -7.94 37.07
N VAL A 7 -30.17 -9.12 37.56
CA VAL A 7 -29.41 -10.36 37.60
C VAL A 7 -29.67 -11.14 36.30
N ARG A 8 -28.60 -11.64 35.67
CA ARG A 8 -28.66 -12.65 34.60
C ARG A 8 -28.70 -14.04 35.23
N LEU A 9 -29.65 -14.88 34.84
CA LEU A 9 -29.53 -16.33 34.95
C LEU A 9 -30.15 -17.02 33.74
N CYS A 10 -29.51 -18.13 33.37
CA CYS A 10 -29.68 -18.95 32.17
C CYS A 10 -31.04 -19.64 32.06
N LEU A 11 -31.43 -19.97 30.83
CA LEU A 11 -32.30 -21.11 30.55
C LEU A 11 -31.91 -21.78 29.23
N VAL A 12 -31.60 -23.07 29.34
CA VAL A 12 -31.43 -24.05 28.28
C VAL A 12 -32.80 -24.38 27.69
N ALA A 13 -32.91 -24.44 26.37
CA ALA A 13 -34.00 -25.16 25.71
C ALA A 13 -33.49 -25.81 24.41
N ALA A 14 -33.30 -27.12 24.48
CA ALA A 14 -33.30 -27.99 23.31
C ALA A 14 -34.77 -28.31 22.98
N SER A 15 -35.17 -28.22 21.71
CA SER A 15 -36.36 -28.89 21.18
C SER A 15 -36.23 -29.01 19.67
N ALA A 16 -36.07 -30.25 19.20
CA ALA A 16 -36.31 -30.63 17.82
C ALA A 16 -37.82 -30.68 17.59
N VAL A 17 -38.29 -30.07 16.49
CA VAL A 17 -39.63 -30.30 15.94
C VAL A 17 -39.50 -30.45 14.44
N LEU A 18 -39.70 -31.68 13.95
CA LEU A 18 -40.10 -31.95 12.58
C LEU A 18 -41.51 -31.35 12.40
N ALA A 19 -41.67 -30.44 11.45
CA ALA A 19 -42.97 -30.10 10.90
C ALA A 19 -42.82 -29.84 9.39
N ALA A 20 -43.16 -30.86 8.60
CA ALA A 20 -43.55 -30.68 7.22
C ALA A 20 -44.87 -29.91 7.21
N GLY A 21 -44.87 -28.72 6.60
CA GLY A 21 -46.04 -27.88 6.48
C GLY A 21 -45.98 -27.10 5.17
N LEU A 22 -46.75 -27.56 4.18
CA LEU A 22 -47.07 -26.84 2.96
C LEU A 22 -47.61 -25.45 3.29
N SER A 23 -47.06 -24.43 2.65
CA SER A 23 -47.64 -23.08 2.57
C SER A 23 -47.34 -22.49 1.20
N PRO A 24 -48.22 -21.62 0.68
CA PRO A 24 -48.47 -21.47 -0.74
C PRO A 24 -47.41 -20.60 -1.43
N LEU A 25 -47.07 -20.99 -2.65
CA LEU A 25 -46.39 -20.16 -3.65
C LEU A 25 -47.17 -18.86 -3.85
N LEU A 26 -46.71 -17.78 -3.23
CA LEU A 26 -46.92 -16.44 -3.75
C LEU A 26 -45.64 -16.05 -4.49
N PRO A 27 -45.70 -15.60 -5.75
CA PRO A 27 -44.54 -15.06 -6.43
C PRO A 27 -44.14 -13.77 -5.70
N SER A 28 -43.04 -13.83 -4.96
CA SER A 28 -42.29 -12.62 -4.61
C SER A 28 -42.00 -11.89 -5.92
N PRO A 29 -42.24 -10.57 -6.04
CA PRO A 29 -41.73 -9.84 -7.18
C PRO A 29 -40.23 -10.05 -7.15
N THR A 30 -39.71 -10.71 -8.19
CA THR A 30 -38.29 -10.76 -8.48
C THR A 30 -37.84 -9.31 -8.50
N ALA A 31 -37.18 -8.86 -7.42
CA ALA A 31 -36.29 -7.74 -7.51
C ALA A 31 -35.31 -8.13 -8.62
N VAL A 32 -35.46 -7.49 -9.78
CA VAL A 32 -34.46 -7.52 -10.82
C VAL A 32 -33.20 -7.04 -10.09
N ALA A 33 -32.25 -7.94 -9.87
CA ALA A 33 -30.96 -7.53 -9.32
C ALA A 33 -30.42 -6.49 -10.29
N ASP A 34 -30.21 -5.26 -9.80
CA ASP A 34 -29.62 -4.20 -10.60
C ASP A 34 -28.37 -4.74 -11.27
N THR A 35 -28.33 -4.65 -12.60
CA THR A 35 -27.17 -5.05 -13.39
C THR A 35 -25.94 -4.36 -12.79
N PRO A 36 -24.87 -5.09 -12.41
CA PRO A 36 -23.70 -4.48 -11.79
C PRO A 36 -23.17 -3.32 -12.64
N GLN A 37 -23.18 -2.11 -12.06
CA GLN A 37 -22.89 -0.89 -12.79
C GLN A 37 -21.39 -0.60 -12.81
N GLU A 38 -20.89 -0.16 -13.96
CA GLU A 38 -19.55 0.43 -14.10
C GLU A 38 -19.35 1.56 -13.08
N THR A 39 -18.14 1.65 -12.54
CA THR A 39 -17.77 2.72 -11.60
C THR A 39 -16.55 3.47 -12.07
N VAL A 40 -16.61 4.81 -12.03
CA VAL A 40 -15.56 5.68 -12.55
C VAL A 40 -14.74 6.26 -11.41
N VAL A 41 -13.45 5.95 -11.39
CA VAL A 41 -12.45 6.59 -10.54
C VAL A 41 -12.03 7.92 -11.18
N PRO A 42 -12.22 9.06 -10.49
CA PRO A 42 -11.81 10.36 -11.01
C PRO A 42 -10.31 10.42 -11.29
N ALA A 43 -9.93 11.20 -12.31
CA ALA A 43 -8.53 11.45 -12.63
C ALA A 43 -7.83 12.17 -11.46
N THR A 44 -6.56 11.84 -11.23
CA THR A 44 -5.70 12.67 -10.39
C THR A 44 -5.42 13.98 -11.11
N LEU A 45 -5.63 15.12 -10.45
CA LEU A 45 -5.32 16.44 -11.02
C LEU A 45 -3.92 16.90 -10.65
N ARG A 46 -3.30 17.73 -11.50
CA ARG A 46 -2.05 18.45 -11.20
C ARG A 46 -2.21 19.32 -9.95
N SER A 47 -1.08 19.58 -9.27
CA SER A 47 -1.03 20.58 -8.20
C SER A 47 -1.17 22.00 -8.75
N THR A 48 -0.70 22.23 -9.98
CA THR A 48 -0.74 23.50 -10.71
C THR A 48 -1.94 23.59 -11.65
N TYR A 49 -2.50 24.80 -11.76
CA TYR A 49 -3.55 25.12 -12.75
C TYR A 49 -2.97 25.15 -14.17
N THR A 50 -3.86 25.08 -15.18
CA THR A 50 -3.48 25.30 -16.57
C THR A 50 -2.73 26.62 -16.70
N SER A 51 -1.51 26.60 -17.24
CA SER A 51 -0.68 27.81 -17.30
C SER A 51 -1.17 28.78 -18.37
N ALA A 52 -1.14 30.06 -18.05
CA ALA A 52 -1.38 31.16 -18.97
C ALA A 52 -0.63 32.41 -18.49
N GLU A 53 -0.21 33.26 -19.43
CA GLU A 53 0.51 34.51 -19.14
C GLU A 53 0.05 35.60 -20.10
N LEU A 54 -0.30 36.77 -19.57
CA LEU A 54 -0.77 37.91 -20.38
C LEU A 54 0.35 38.41 -21.30
N TYR A 55 0.03 38.62 -22.58
CA TYR A 55 0.98 39.15 -23.54
C TYR A 55 1.14 40.66 -23.36
N SER A 56 2.38 41.15 -23.31
CA SER A 56 2.67 42.57 -23.02
C SER A 56 1.97 43.09 -21.75
N GLY A 57 1.75 42.24 -20.75
CA GLY A 57 1.22 42.65 -19.45
C GLY A 57 2.24 43.51 -18.68
N SER A 58 1.75 44.42 -17.83
CA SER A 58 2.47 45.19 -16.78
C SER A 58 1.91 46.60 -16.61
N THR A 59 0.90 47.05 -17.37
CA THR A 59 0.26 48.39 -17.31
C THR A 59 1.19 49.61 -17.50
N ALA A 60 2.51 49.44 -17.41
CA ALA A 60 3.52 50.47 -17.44
C ALA A 60 3.86 50.96 -18.85
N GLY A 61 3.45 50.22 -19.89
CA GLY A 61 3.85 50.54 -21.26
C GLY A 61 2.86 51.36 -22.07
N GLY A 62 1.58 51.45 -21.66
CA GLY A 62 0.50 51.93 -22.53
C GLY A 62 0.25 51.02 -23.75
N HIS A 63 0.83 49.82 -23.74
CA HIS A 63 0.89 48.87 -24.86
C HIS A 63 0.42 47.49 -24.43
N ASP A 64 -0.56 47.46 -23.53
CA ASP A 64 -1.05 46.23 -22.93
C ASP A 64 -1.67 45.33 -24.02
N GLY A 65 -1.53 44.02 -23.89
CA GLY A 65 -2.13 43.05 -24.81
C GLY A 65 -3.62 42.81 -24.58
N ALA A 66 -4.39 43.82 -24.19
CA ALA A 66 -5.83 43.73 -24.01
C ALA A 66 -6.54 44.81 -24.82
N GLY A 67 -7.68 44.46 -25.41
CA GLY A 67 -8.60 45.38 -26.05
C GLY A 67 -9.99 45.30 -25.45
N GLN A 68 -10.95 45.94 -26.09
CA GLN A 68 -12.33 46.05 -25.62
C GLN A 68 -13.09 44.71 -25.75
N GLN A 69 -12.68 43.86 -26.69
CA GLN A 69 -13.38 42.61 -27.01
C GLN A 69 -12.65 41.35 -26.54
N GLY A 70 -11.35 41.41 -26.30
CA GLY A 70 -10.58 40.29 -25.82
C GLY A 70 -9.15 40.65 -25.39
N VAL A 71 -8.39 39.61 -25.05
CA VAL A 71 -7.04 39.73 -24.50
C VAL A 71 -6.09 38.71 -25.12
N PHE A 72 -4.87 39.14 -25.42
CA PHE A 72 -3.78 38.30 -25.88
C PHE A 72 -3.04 37.70 -24.68
N HIS A 73 -2.86 36.39 -24.69
CA HIS A 73 -2.10 35.68 -23.67
C HIS A 73 -1.52 34.38 -24.21
N THR A 74 -0.48 33.85 -23.59
CA THR A 74 -0.06 32.48 -23.83
C THR A 74 -0.99 31.54 -23.08
N LEU A 75 -1.23 30.36 -23.65
CA LEU A 75 -2.05 29.31 -23.07
C LEU A 75 -1.34 27.96 -23.24
N GLU A 76 -1.26 27.20 -22.15
CA GLU A 76 -0.70 25.85 -22.15
C GLU A 76 -1.28 25.00 -23.30
N GLY A 77 -0.41 24.34 -24.07
CA GLY A 77 -0.80 23.50 -25.21
C GLY A 77 -1.26 24.25 -26.46
N SER A 78 -1.50 25.57 -26.41
CA SER A 78 -2.00 26.36 -27.55
C SER A 78 -1.07 27.49 -28.00
N GLY A 79 -0.09 27.88 -27.18
CA GLY A 79 0.81 29.00 -27.49
C GLY A 79 0.13 30.36 -27.30
N LEU A 80 0.51 31.37 -28.10
CA LEU A 80 -0.11 32.70 -28.05
C LEU A 80 -1.52 32.65 -28.65
N VAL A 81 -2.52 33.08 -27.88
CA VAL A 81 -3.93 33.12 -28.26
C VAL A 81 -4.53 34.49 -27.96
N TRP A 82 -5.63 34.82 -28.63
CA TRP A 82 -6.54 35.92 -28.26
C TRP A 82 -7.83 35.32 -27.71
N THR A 83 -8.19 35.68 -26.48
CA THR A 83 -9.40 35.18 -25.82
C THR A 83 -10.46 36.26 -25.78
N ARG A 84 -11.61 35.96 -26.40
CA ARG A 84 -12.77 36.87 -26.46
C ARG A 84 -13.49 36.92 -25.12
N TYR A 85 -13.85 38.11 -24.66
CA TYR A 85 -14.55 38.28 -23.38
C TYR A 85 -16.00 37.76 -23.39
N ALA A 86 -16.68 37.83 -24.53
CA ALA A 86 -18.10 37.49 -24.64
C ALA A 86 -18.41 36.01 -24.36
N ASP A 87 -17.49 35.10 -24.71
CA ASP A 87 -17.70 33.65 -24.63
C ASP A 87 -16.49 32.86 -24.11
N GLY A 88 -15.37 33.52 -23.82
CA GLY A 88 -14.14 32.87 -23.36
C GLY A 88 -13.41 32.04 -24.41
N THR A 89 -13.81 32.13 -25.70
CA THR A 89 -13.19 31.39 -26.80
C THR A 89 -11.81 31.94 -27.09
N SER A 90 -10.82 31.04 -27.17
CA SER A 90 -9.44 31.38 -27.53
C SER A 90 -9.19 31.09 -29.00
N VAL A 91 -8.67 32.06 -29.72
CA VAL A 91 -8.27 31.96 -31.12
C VAL A 91 -6.75 31.99 -31.21
N PRO A 92 -6.09 31.01 -31.86
CA PRO A 92 -4.64 31.02 -32.03
C PRO A 92 -4.16 32.27 -32.78
N VAL A 93 -3.13 32.93 -32.25
CA VAL A 93 -2.48 34.05 -32.94
C VAL A 93 -1.50 33.49 -33.97
N THR A 94 -1.76 33.80 -35.24
CA THR A 94 -0.86 33.39 -36.32
C THR A 94 0.33 34.34 -36.38
N ARG A 95 1.54 33.80 -36.36
CA ARG A 95 2.78 34.59 -36.46
C ARG A 95 3.22 34.68 -37.92
N PRO A 96 3.19 35.86 -38.56
CA PRO A 96 3.64 35.99 -39.95
C PRO A 96 5.15 35.72 -40.10
N THR A 97 5.55 35.23 -41.27
CA THR A 97 6.97 35.03 -41.61
C THR A 97 7.68 36.38 -41.83
N GLY A 98 8.93 36.50 -41.40
CA GLY A 98 9.77 37.68 -41.66
C GLY A 98 9.60 38.85 -40.69
N ILE A 99 8.79 38.71 -39.64
CA ILE A 99 8.67 39.74 -38.60
C ILE A 99 9.94 39.83 -37.76
N THR A 100 10.37 41.05 -37.44
CA THR A 100 11.49 41.36 -36.54
C THR A 100 11.03 41.53 -35.09
N GLY A 101 9.74 41.72 -34.85
CA GLY A 101 9.16 41.78 -33.51
C GLY A 101 7.64 41.99 -33.53
N THR A 102 7.01 41.82 -32.37
CA THR A 102 5.59 42.06 -32.14
C THR A 102 5.43 43.02 -30.97
N TRP A 103 4.47 43.94 -31.07
CA TRP A 103 4.07 44.84 -29.99
C TRP A 103 2.60 44.64 -29.65
N GLY A 104 2.27 44.68 -28.37
CA GLY A 104 0.91 45.00 -27.90
C GLY A 104 0.59 46.45 -28.25
N THR A 105 -0.69 46.77 -28.42
CA THR A 105 -1.12 48.08 -28.91
C THR A 105 -2.15 48.76 -28.01
N GLY A 106 -2.40 48.22 -26.81
CA GLY A 106 -3.46 48.70 -25.92
C GLY A 106 -4.87 48.48 -26.49
N GLY A 107 -5.03 47.47 -27.35
CA GLY A 107 -6.28 47.16 -28.04
C GLY A 107 -6.34 45.71 -28.52
N ASP A 108 -7.38 45.36 -29.27
CA ASP A 108 -7.58 44.02 -29.86
C ASP A 108 -6.67 43.76 -31.09
N VAL A 109 -5.59 44.54 -31.21
CA VAL A 109 -4.67 44.54 -32.35
C VAL A 109 -3.25 44.24 -31.89
N LEU A 110 -2.53 43.43 -32.65
CA LEU A 110 -1.08 43.28 -32.54
C LEU A 110 -0.37 44.01 -33.68
N ALA A 111 0.74 44.68 -33.37
CA ALA A 111 1.59 45.31 -34.36
C ALA A 111 2.80 44.42 -34.67
N TYR A 112 2.81 43.83 -35.86
CA TYR A 112 3.94 43.08 -36.40
C TYR A 112 4.91 44.00 -37.12
N ARG A 113 6.18 43.97 -36.71
CA ARG A 113 7.23 44.80 -37.30
C ARG A 113 8.07 44.00 -38.25
N TYR A 114 8.52 44.63 -39.33
CA TYR A 114 9.40 44.04 -40.33
C TYR A 114 10.67 44.88 -40.50
N ALA A 115 11.68 44.30 -41.14
CA ALA A 115 12.80 45.08 -41.63
C ALA A 115 12.33 46.15 -42.64
N GLY A 116 13.01 47.28 -42.72
CA GLY A 116 12.66 48.37 -43.65
C GLY A 116 11.48 49.25 -43.22
N GLY A 117 11.02 49.16 -41.97
CA GLY A 117 10.05 50.12 -41.40
C GLY A 117 8.57 49.82 -41.69
N ARG A 118 8.25 48.64 -42.23
CA ARG A 118 6.86 48.18 -42.36
C ARG A 118 6.29 47.72 -41.00
N VAL A 119 5.04 48.07 -40.73
CA VAL A 119 4.26 47.63 -39.57
C VAL A 119 2.90 47.13 -40.04
N ASP A 120 2.55 45.89 -39.68
CA ASP A 120 1.23 45.32 -39.92
C ASP A 120 0.43 45.32 -38.61
N LEU A 121 -0.71 46.02 -38.61
CA LEU A 121 -1.67 46.08 -37.52
C LEU A 121 -2.73 45.00 -37.76
N TRP A 122 -2.61 43.87 -37.06
CA TRP A 122 -3.51 42.72 -37.19
C TRP A 122 -4.57 42.71 -36.10
N ASN A 123 -5.84 42.77 -36.48
CA ASN A 123 -6.99 42.77 -35.60
C ASN A 123 -7.48 41.34 -35.34
N ALA A 124 -7.50 40.93 -34.08
CA ALA A 124 -7.92 39.58 -33.70
C ALA A 124 -9.45 39.39 -33.71
N VAL A 125 -10.23 40.47 -33.71
CA VAL A 125 -11.71 40.41 -33.72
C VAL A 125 -12.22 39.89 -35.06
N ASP A 126 -11.70 40.44 -36.16
CA ASP A 126 -12.16 40.15 -37.52
C ASP A 126 -11.09 39.49 -38.41
N GLY A 127 -9.86 39.33 -37.89
CA GLY A 127 -8.73 38.75 -38.61
C GLY A 127 -8.11 39.66 -39.66
N THR A 128 -8.54 40.92 -39.78
CA THR A 128 -8.04 41.85 -40.80
C THR A 128 -6.67 42.41 -40.45
N THR A 129 -5.89 42.75 -41.48
CA THR A 129 -4.58 43.41 -41.32
C THR A 129 -4.57 44.73 -42.06
N ARG A 130 -4.11 45.79 -41.39
CA ARG A 130 -3.82 47.09 -42.00
C ARG A 130 -2.32 47.35 -41.95
N THR A 131 -1.72 47.70 -43.08
CA THR A 131 -0.28 47.90 -43.20
C THR A 131 0.08 49.38 -43.21
N LEU A 132 1.17 49.68 -42.53
CA LEU A 132 1.83 50.98 -42.45
C LEU A 132 3.26 50.84 -42.96
N GLN A 133 3.73 51.86 -43.67
CA GLN A 133 5.12 51.99 -44.06
C GLN A 133 5.69 53.25 -43.43
N THR A 134 6.72 53.11 -42.60
CA THR A 134 7.37 54.26 -41.97
C THR A 134 8.01 55.14 -43.06
N PRO A 135 7.63 56.43 -43.17
CA PRO A 135 8.23 57.36 -44.13
C PRO A 135 9.74 57.53 -43.94
N SER A 136 10.46 57.82 -45.02
CA SER A 136 11.91 58.01 -44.98
C SER A 136 12.31 59.17 -44.07
N GLY A 137 13.29 58.95 -43.18
CA GLY A 137 13.76 59.96 -42.22
C GLY A 137 13.02 59.96 -40.88
N LEU A 138 11.93 59.18 -40.74
CA LEU A 138 11.28 58.93 -39.46
C LEU A 138 11.80 57.64 -38.80
N THR A 139 11.90 57.65 -37.48
CA THR A 139 12.21 56.48 -36.66
C THR A 139 10.94 56.01 -35.97
N LEU A 140 10.55 54.76 -36.21
CA LEU A 140 9.40 54.12 -35.57
C LEU A 140 9.62 54.00 -34.06
N LEU A 141 8.66 54.49 -33.27
CA LEU A 141 8.74 54.49 -31.81
C LEU A 141 7.87 53.39 -31.20
N THR A 142 6.58 53.36 -31.55
CA THR A 142 5.61 52.39 -31.01
C THR A 142 4.33 52.32 -31.84
N ALA A 143 3.35 51.50 -31.46
CA ALA A 143 2.04 51.40 -32.10
C ALA A 143 0.90 51.34 -31.09
N TYR A 144 -0.26 51.85 -31.49
CA TYR A 144 -1.52 51.84 -30.74
C TYR A 144 -2.65 51.42 -31.68
N SER A 145 -3.53 50.51 -31.25
CA SER A 145 -4.67 49.94 -32.00
C SER A 145 -4.64 50.10 -33.54
N ASP A 146 -4.92 51.29 -34.07
CA ASP A 146 -5.05 51.61 -35.49
C ASP A 146 -3.99 52.59 -36.07
N LEU A 147 -2.91 52.90 -35.35
CA LEU A 147 -1.83 53.79 -35.80
C LEU A 147 -0.45 53.37 -35.28
N ALA A 148 0.61 53.91 -35.89
CA ALA A 148 1.96 53.90 -35.34
C ALA A 148 2.45 55.31 -34.99
N VAL A 149 3.32 55.43 -34.00
CA VAL A 149 3.99 56.69 -33.63
C VAL A 149 5.43 56.60 -34.08
N ALA A 150 5.89 57.62 -34.80
CA ALA A 150 7.26 57.78 -35.23
C ALA A 150 7.77 59.17 -34.86
N TYR A 151 9.08 59.38 -34.93
CA TYR A 151 9.67 60.69 -34.70
C TYR A 151 10.83 60.96 -35.63
N ARG A 152 11.16 62.24 -35.82
CA ARG A 152 12.45 62.68 -36.32
C ARG A 152 13.10 63.63 -35.34
N VAL A 153 14.43 63.68 -35.36
CA VAL A 153 15.19 64.63 -34.55
C VAL A 153 15.38 65.90 -35.36
N VAL A 154 14.94 67.03 -34.82
CA VAL A 154 15.13 68.36 -35.39
C VAL A 154 15.87 69.24 -34.38
N GLN A 155 16.61 70.25 -34.85
CA GLN A 155 17.23 71.24 -33.96
C GLN A 155 16.29 72.44 -33.78
N ASP A 156 16.19 72.95 -32.56
CA ASP A 156 15.57 74.24 -32.31
C ASP A 156 16.49 75.41 -32.67
N GLU A 157 15.99 76.64 -32.56
CA GLU A 157 16.71 77.89 -32.89
C GLU A 157 17.99 78.09 -32.05
N ASN A 158 18.14 77.36 -30.94
CA ASN A 158 19.30 77.39 -30.04
C ASN A 158 20.25 76.19 -30.25
N GLY A 159 20.02 75.35 -31.27
CA GLY A 159 20.84 74.18 -31.58
C GLY A 159 20.55 72.95 -30.70
N THR A 160 19.50 72.97 -29.87
CA THR A 160 19.12 71.84 -29.02
C THR A 160 18.32 70.82 -29.82
N ALA A 161 18.69 69.55 -29.72
CA ALA A 161 17.98 68.47 -30.38
C ALA A 161 16.63 68.20 -29.72
N ARG A 162 15.54 68.31 -30.47
CA ARG A 162 14.18 67.97 -30.05
C ARG A 162 13.56 66.93 -30.97
N ARG A 163 12.58 66.19 -30.46
CA ARG A 163 11.82 65.22 -31.25
C ARG A 163 10.57 65.88 -31.82
N GLU A 164 10.44 65.83 -33.13
CA GLU A 164 9.17 66.08 -33.81
C GLU A 164 8.43 64.75 -33.93
N MET A 165 7.24 64.66 -33.33
CA MET A 165 6.43 63.43 -33.28
C MET A 165 5.48 63.38 -34.47
N HIS A 166 5.25 62.17 -34.98
CA HIS A 166 4.43 61.89 -36.14
C HIS A 166 3.48 60.73 -35.84
N LEU A 167 2.20 60.89 -36.18
CA LEU A 167 1.19 59.83 -36.12
C LEU A 167 1.00 59.27 -37.53
N LEU A 168 1.27 57.97 -37.68
CA LEU A 168 1.19 57.25 -38.95
C LEU A 168 -0.11 56.44 -38.97
N LEU A 169 -1.04 56.82 -39.85
CA LEU A 169 -2.33 56.15 -39.99
C LEU A 169 -2.39 55.34 -41.29
N PRO A 170 -2.89 54.09 -41.26
CA PRO A 170 -3.01 53.28 -42.46
C PRO A 170 -4.20 53.76 -43.28
N GLU A 171 -3.99 53.94 -44.57
CA GLU A 171 -5.04 54.32 -45.52
C GLU A 171 -5.59 53.09 -46.25
N ALA A 172 -6.81 53.19 -46.76
CA ALA A 172 -7.53 52.07 -47.37
C ALA A 172 -6.87 51.55 -48.65
N ASP A 173 -6.04 52.36 -49.32
CA ASP A 173 -5.26 52.01 -50.50
C ASP A 173 -3.91 51.34 -50.19
N GLY A 174 -3.60 51.11 -48.91
CA GLY A 174 -2.32 50.58 -48.44
C GLY A 174 -1.24 51.64 -48.24
N GLY A 175 -1.56 52.92 -48.44
CA GLY A 175 -0.71 54.06 -48.11
C GLY A 175 -0.62 54.34 -46.61
N THR A 176 0.28 55.24 -46.23
CA THR A 176 0.42 55.73 -44.85
C THR A 176 0.26 57.23 -44.83
N ARG A 177 -0.74 57.72 -44.09
CA ARG A 177 -0.91 59.14 -43.82
C ARG A 177 -0.04 59.55 -42.64
N ASP A 178 0.92 60.41 -42.93
CA ASP A 178 1.79 61.03 -41.92
C ASP A 178 1.15 62.31 -41.38
N VAL A 179 0.88 62.35 -40.07
CA VAL A 179 0.30 63.49 -39.36
C VAL A 179 1.30 64.00 -38.31
N PRO A 180 2.04 65.09 -38.59
CA PRO A 180 2.92 65.71 -37.61
C PRO A 180 2.14 66.23 -36.40
N VAL A 181 2.70 66.07 -35.20
CA VAL A 181 2.10 66.61 -33.97
C VAL A 181 2.33 68.12 -33.89
N GLY A 182 1.25 68.88 -33.94
CA GLY A 182 1.22 70.35 -33.97
C GLY A 182 0.58 70.97 -32.72
N GLY A 183 0.72 72.30 -32.57
CA GLY A 183 0.15 73.02 -31.42
C GLY A 183 0.91 72.81 -30.10
N VAL A 184 2.14 72.28 -30.15
CA VAL A 184 2.99 72.09 -28.97
C VAL A 184 3.37 73.45 -28.37
N PRO A 185 3.14 73.69 -27.06
CA PRO A 185 3.46 74.97 -26.45
C PRO A 185 4.95 75.32 -26.57
N ALA A 186 5.27 76.62 -26.70
CA ALA A 186 6.65 77.07 -26.84
C ALA A 186 7.53 76.60 -25.65
N GLY A 187 8.71 76.07 -25.98
CA GLY A 187 9.67 75.50 -25.03
C GLY A 187 9.35 74.09 -24.53
N VAL A 188 8.26 73.46 -24.98
CA VAL A 188 7.91 72.08 -24.62
C VAL A 188 8.53 71.09 -25.61
N ASN A 189 9.26 70.12 -25.08
CA ASN A 189 9.81 69.00 -25.84
C ASN A 189 9.02 67.72 -25.55
N LEU A 190 8.40 67.16 -26.60
CA LEU A 190 7.67 65.89 -26.50
C LEU A 190 8.63 64.69 -26.43
N GLY A 191 8.36 63.81 -25.48
CA GLY A 191 8.97 62.49 -25.30
C GLY A 191 8.05 61.39 -25.83
N GLN A 192 8.21 60.17 -25.33
CA GLN A 192 7.37 59.05 -25.77
C GLN A 192 5.91 59.19 -25.30
N PRO A 193 4.95 58.64 -26.06
CA PRO A 193 3.58 58.47 -25.57
C PRO A 193 3.58 57.49 -24.38
N LEU A 194 2.83 57.83 -23.34
CA LEU A 194 2.73 57.06 -22.10
C LEU A 194 1.54 56.10 -22.10
N ASP A 195 0.41 56.53 -22.65
CA ASP A 195 -0.82 55.75 -22.83
C ASP A 195 -1.81 56.52 -23.75
N GLY A 196 -2.94 55.93 -24.12
CA GLY A 196 -3.97 56.62 -24.88
C GLY A 196 -5.29 55.88 -25.05
N ASP A 197 -6.28 56.59 -25.55
CA ASP A 197 -7.65 56.13 -25.81
C ASP A 197 -8.01 56.27 -27.30
N ALA A 198 -9.29 56.12 -27.65
CA ALA A 198 -9.76 56.26 -29.04
C ALA A 198 -9.66 57.69 -29.60
N ASP A 199 -9.49 58.69 -28.73
CA ASP A 199 -9.57 60.12 -29.06
C ASP A 199 -8.23 60.85 -28.92
N GLY A 200 -7.30 60.34 -28.10
CA GLY A 200 -6.02 60.99 -27.87
C GLY A 200 -4.92 60.09 -27.32
N LEU A 201 -3.69 60.56 -27.51
CA LEU A 201 -2.47 59.98 -26.96
C LEU A 201 -1.85 60.97 -25.97
N LEU A 202 -1.51 60.49 -24.78
CA LEU A 202 -0.85 61.29 -23.76
C LEU A 202 0.67 61.15 -23.90
N PHE A 203 1.33 62.24 -24.27
CA PHE A 203 2.79 62.30 -24.38
C PHE A 203 3.42 62.75 -23.07
N GLN A 204 4.52 62.10 -22.70
CA GLN A 204 5.46 62.70 -21.75
C GLN A 204 6.08 63.94 -22.39
N ALA A 205 6.28 65.01 -21.63
CA ALA A 205 6.96 66.18 -22.12
C ALA A 205 7.82 66.84 -21.03
N ALA A 206 8.76 67.68 -21.47
CA ALA A 206 9.58 68.49 -20.57
C ALA A 206 9.66 69.94 -21.05
N LYS A 207 9.72 70.87 -20.10
CA LYS A 207 9.92 72.31 -20.33
C LYS A 207 10.79 72.87 -19.20
N ASP A 208 11.89 73.53 -19.55
CA ASP A 208 12.78 74.22 -18.60
C ASP A 208 13.23 73.34 -17.40
N GLY A 209 13.46 72.05 -17.63
CA GLY A 209 13.85 71.07 -16.60
C GLY A 209 12.70 70.52 -15.74
N GLN A 210 11.47 70.97 -15.98
CA GLN A 210 10.25 70.44 -15.36
C GLN A 210 9.52 69.49 -16.31
N TYR A 211 8.70 68.60 -15.74
CA TYR A 211 7.94 67.57 -16.46
C TYR A 211 6.46 67.94 -16.55
N LEU A 212 5.86 67.69 -17.71
CA LEU A 212 4.43 67.81 -17.95
C LEU A 212 3.95 66.67 -18.85
N SER A 213 2.64 66.52 -18.97
CA SER A 213 2.02 65.56 -19.87
C SER A 213 1.11 66.31 -20.83
N VAL A 214 1.18 65.96 -22.12
CA VAL A 214 0.49 66.68 -23.21
C VAL A 214 -0.45 65.72 -23.91
N MET A 215 -1.74 66.04 -23.93
CA MET A 215 -2.75 65.26 -24.63
C MET A 215 -2.85 65.74 -26.07
N VAL A 216 -2.63 64.81 -27.00
CA VAL A 216 -2.66 65.05 -28.45
C VAL A 216 -3.86 64.33 -29.04
N ASP A 217 -4.64 65.03 -29.86
CA ASP A 217 -5.67 64.42 -30.70
C ASP A 217 -5.03 63.41 -31.65
N ARG A 218 -5.42 62.14 -31.54
CA ARG A 218 -4.74 61.07 -32.29
C ARG A 218 -5.13 61.00 -33.77
N ARG A 219 -6.10 61.79 -34.22
CA ARG A 219 -6.57 61.87 -35.61
C ARG A 219 -5.98 63.08 -36.33
N THR A 220 -5.94 64.23 -35.66
CA THR A 220 -5.51 65.52 -36.23
C THR A 220 -4.07 65.89 -35.87
N GLY A 221 -3.46 65.22 -34.88
CA GLY A 221 -2.14 65.54 -34.37
C GLY A 221 -2.07 66.84 -33.57
N GLN A 222 -3.20 67.51 -33.30
CA GLN A 222 -3.20 68.77 -32.57
C GLN A 222 -3.21 68.54 -31.05
N VAL A 223 -2.38 69.28 -30.32
CA VAL A 223 -2.44 69.34 -28.86
C VAL A 223 -3.80 69.86 -28.42
N ARG A 224 -4.47 69.12 -27.52
CA ARG A 224 -5.77 69.49 -26.95
C ARG A 224 -5.64 70.16 -25.59
N ASP A 225 -4.79 69.61 -24.71
CA ASP A 225 -4.67 70.03 -23.33
C ASP A 225 -3.33 69.54 -22.72
N TRP A 226 -2.88 70.11 -21.60
CA TRP A 226 -1.67 69.68 -20.91
C TRP A 226 -1.72 69.98 -19.41
N THR A 227 -0.97 69.19 -18.65
CA THR A 227 -0.87 69.39 -17.20
C THR A 227 0.10 70.52 -16.84
N PRO A 228 -0.06 71.17 -15.67
CA PRO A 228 0.94 72.12 -15.17
C PRO A 228 2.34 71.49 -15.05
N PRO A 229 3.43 72.25 -15.31
CA PRO A 229 4.80 71.78 -15.10
C PRO A 229 5.06 71.36 -13.65
N ARG A 230 5.77 70.24 -13.46
CA ARG A 230 6.08 69.65 -12.16
C ARG A 230 7.57 69.32 -12.04
N SER A 231 8.11 69.43 -10.82
CA SER A 231 9.49 69.02 -10.51
C SER A 231 9.63 67.50 -10.33
N LYS A 232 8.59 66.82 -9.83
CA LYS A 232 8.59 65.36 -9.61
C LYS A 232 8.30 64.60 -10.92
N VAL A 233 9.05 63.53 -11.15
CA VAL A 233 8.96 62.73 -12.38
C VAL A 233 7.97 61.58 -12.23
N TYR A 234 6.90 61.63 -13.02
CA TYR A 234 5.97 60.53 -13.22
C TYR A 234 6.17 59.98 -14.63
N LEU A 235 6.78 58.79 -14.73
CA LEU A 235 7.22 58.20 -16.00
C LEU A 235 6.16 57.32 -16.66
N ARG A 236 4.98 57.18 -16.04
CA ARG A 236 3.92 56.25 -16.46
C ARG A 236 2.57 56.94 -16.34
N ALA A 237 1.64 56.55 -17.19
CA ALA A 237 0.29 57.06 -17.17
C ALA A 237 -0.74 55.96 -17.44
N LYS A 238 -1.97 56.20 -16.98
CA LYS A 238 -3.17 55.54 -17.47
C LYS A 238 -4.19 56.56 -17.97
N VAL A 239 -4.73 56.33 -19.16
CA VAL A 239 -5.72 57.19 -19.79
C VAL A 239 -7.04 56.43 -19.92
N THR A 240 -8.10 57.03 -19.38
CA THR A 240 -9.49 56.58 -19.51
C THR A 240 -10.37 57.72 -20.00
N ALA A 241 -11.64 57.46 -20.27
CA ALA A 241 -12.59 58.50 -20.68
C ALA A 241 -12.77 59.60 -19.61
N GLU A 242 -12.58 59.27 -18.33
CA GLU A 242 -12.81 60.17 -17.20
C GLU A 242 -11.53 60.70 -16.56
N HIS A 243 -10.45 59.90 -16.56
CA HIS A 243 -9.24 60.20 -15.78
C HIS A 243 -7.94 60.04 -16.58
N VAL A 244 -6.97 60.91 -16.27
CA VAL A 244 -5.55 60.73 -16.58
C VAL A 244 -4.78 60.53 -15.28
N VAL A 245 -4.24 59.34 -15.07
CA VAL A 245 -3.52 58.98 -13.84
C VAL A 245 -2.03 58.92 -14.12
N LEU A 246 -1.24 59.78 -13.50
CA LEU A 246 0.22 59.81 -13.60
C LEU A 246 0.85 59.14 -12.39
N PHE A 247 1.79 58.23 -12.64
CA PHE A 247 2.43 57.46 -11.59
C PHE A 247 3.90 57.15 -11.89
N ASN A 248 4.60 56.76 -10.85
CA ASN A 248 5.93 56.19 -10.92
C ASN A 248 5.89 54.89 -10.14
N VAL A 249 6.43 53.82 -10.73
CA VAL A 249 6.36 52.47 -10.16
C VAL A 249 7.01 52.38 -8.77
N ASN A 250 7.94 53.27 -8.41
CA ASN A 250 8.58 53.24 -7.10
C ASN A 250 7.92 54.18 -6.07
N GLU A 251 6.79 54.79 -6.40
CA GLU A 251 6.12 55.80 -5.56
C GLU A 251 4.74 55.32 -5.13
N THR A 252 4.38 55.52 -3.85
CA THR A 252 3.04 55.18 -3.33
C THR A 252 1.99 56.22 -3.70
N ALA A 253 2.39 57.47 -3.94
CA ALA A 253 1.48 58.55 -4.33
C ALA A 253 1.33 58.61 -5.86
N VAL A 254 0.10 58.63 -6.35
CA VAL A 254 -0.24 58.83 -7.76
C VAL A 254 -1.09 60.09 -7.93
N GLN A 255 -1.00 60.72 -9.10
CA GLN A 255 -1.72 61.96 -9.40
C GLN A 255 -2.86 61.67 -10.38
N VAL A 256 -4.09 62.02 -10.03
CA VAL A 256 -5.27 61.79 -10.85
C VAL A 256 -5.79 63.14 -11.35
N PHE A 257 -5.77 63.33 -12.67
CA PHE A 257 -6.30 64.52 -13.34
C PHE A 257 -7.64 64.17 -14.02
N PRO A 258 -8.63 65.08 -14.01
CA PRO A 258 -9.83 64.89 -14.80
C PRO A 258 -9.48 64.98 -16.30
N ARG A 259 -9.94 64.00 -17.09
CA ARG A 259 -9.64 63.89 -18.53
C ARG A 259 -10.12 65.09 -19.34
N SER A 260 -11.14 65.80 -18.84
CA SER A 260 -11.75 66.98 -19.45
C SER A 260 -11.00 68.29 -19.19
N ASP A 261 -10.10 68.33 -18.20
CA ASP A 261 -9.31 69.52 -17.84
C ASP A 261 -8.00 69.11 -17.15
N LEU A 262 -6.94 68.94 -17.95
CA LEU A 262 -5.62 68.59 -17.45
C LEU A 262 -4.92 69.76 -16.74
N SER A 263 -5.42 70.99 -16.91
CA SER A 263 -4.89 72.17 -16.23
C SER A 263 -5.29 72.25 -14.75
N ALA A 264 -6.34 71.53 -14.36
CA ALA A 264 -6.84 71.45 -12.98
C ALA A 264 -5.81 70.86 -12.01
N ALA A 265 -5.97 71.17 -10.71
CA ALA A 265 -5.18 70.55 -9.65
C ALA A 265 -5.51 69.05 -9.53
N PRO A 266 -4.52 68.15 -9.51
CA PRO A 266 -4.76 66.73 -9.41
C PRO A 266 -5.22 66.29 -8.02
N ILE A 267 -5.96 65.19 -7.97
CA ILE A 267 -6.20 64.44 -6.73
C ILE A 267 -4.99 63.54 -6.50
N GLU A 268 -4.34 63.66 -5.35
CA GLU A 268 -3.28 62.74 -4.94
C GLU A 268 -3.89 61.55 -4.19
N VAL A 269 -3.63 60.32 -4.68
CA VAL A 269 -4.09 59.09 -4.03
C VAL A 269 -2.88 58.26 -3.60
N THR A 270 -2.84 57.87 -2.32
CA THR A 270 -1.80 56.96 -1.80
C THR A 270 -2.24 55.51 -1.91
N LEU A 271 -1.48 54.72 -2.66
CA LEU A 271 -1.64 53.28 -2.82
C LEU A 271 -0.99 52.54 -1.65
N SER A 272 -1.54 51.37 -1.32
CA SER A 272 -0.99 50.48 -0.29
C SER A 272 0.34 49.84 -0.74
N GLY A 273 1.42 50.11 0.01
CA GLY A 273 2.76 49.53 -0.19
C GLY A 273 3.78 50.03 0.84
N SER A 274 4.98 49.45 0.85
CA SER A 274 6.14 49.88 1.64
C SER A 274 7.28 50.34 0.73
N GLY A 275 8.32 50.98 1.26
CA GLY A 275 9.45 51.47 0.45
C GLY A 275 10.24 50.37 -0.31
N SER A 276 10.02 49.09 -0.02
CA SER A 276 10.62 47.94 -0.71
C SER A 276 9.67 47.20 -1.66
N VAL A 277 8.41 47.61 -1.76
CA VAL A 277 7.39 47.03 -2.63
C VAL A 277 6.94 48.08 -3.62
N ASN A 278 6.95 47.77 -4.91
CA ASN A 278 6.40 48.65 -5.95
C ASN A 278 4.87 48.64 -5.82
N PRO A 279 4.25 49.75 -5.39
CA PRO A 279 2.81 49.81 -5.12
C PRO A 279 1.98 50.01 -6.40
N ALA A 280 2.60 50.42 -7.50
CA ALA A 280 1.94 50.76 -8.77
C ALA A 280 2.35 49.84 -9.94
N GLN A 281 2.83 48.61 -9.65
CA GLN A 281 3.39 47.70 -10.65
C GLN A 281 2.36 47.32 -11.73
N ASP A 282 1.13 47.08 -11.30
CA ASP A 282 0.00 46.63 -12.11
C ASP A 282 -1.19 47.61 -11.97
N LEU A 283 -0.90 48.92 -11.95
CA LEU A 283 -1.89 49.97 -11.74
C LEU A 283 -2.76 50.18 -12.99
N ALA A 284 -4.06 50.12 -12.78
CA ALA A 284 -5.09 50.39 -13.76
C ALA A 284 -6.20 51.27 -13.17
N VAL A 285 -7.08 51.78 -14.02
CA VAL A 285 -8.19 52.65 -13.66
C VAL A 285 -9.48 51.99 -14.11
N VAL A 286 -10.46 51.88 -13.21
CA VAL A 286 -11.77 51.27 -13.48
C VAL A 286 -12.85 52.23 -12.97
N GLY A 287 -13.38 53.08 -13.86
CA GLY A 287 -14.23 54.20 -13.46
C GLY A 287 -13.50 55.09 -12.44
N ASP A 288 -14.14 55.35 -11.30
CA ASP A 288 -13.57 56.18 -10.22
C ASP A 288 -12.66 55.42 -9.24
N TRP A 289 -12.06 54.30 -9.67
CA TRP A 289 -11.23 53.44 -8.82
C TRP A 289 -9.86 53.16 -9.42
N LEU A 290 -8.85 53.21 -8.57
CA LEU A 290 -7.51 52.72 -8.87
C LEU A 290 -7.41 51.25 -8.49
N VAL A 291 -7.20 50.38 -9.47
CA VAL A 291 -7.03 48.94 -9.27
C VAL A 291 -5.55 48.63 -9.39
N HIS A 292 -4.97 47.97 -8.38
CA HIS A 292 -3.55 47.66 -8.39
C HIS A 292 -3.22 46.36 -7.66
N ARG A 293 -2.09 45.77 -8.04
CA ARG A 293 -1.44 44.66 -7.34
C ARG A 293 -0.03 45.07 -6.93
N PRO A 294 0.29 45.17 -5.63
CA PRO A 294 1.65 45.46 -5.17
C PRO A 294 2.64 44.32 -5.49
N SER A 295 3.90 44.64 -5.80
CA SER A 295 4.91 43.65 -6.24
C SER A 295 5.22 42.51 -5.27
N GLY A 296 4.95 42.70 -3.98
CA GLY A 296 5.13 41.70 -2.93
C GLY A 296 3.86 40.96 -2.52
N GLY A 297 2.70 41.31 -3.09
CA GLY A 297 1.40 40.73 -2.76
C GLY A 297 0.84 39.87 -3.89
N THR A 298 -0.18 39.07 -3.61
CA THR A 298 -0.98 38.36 -4.63
C THR A 298 -2.40 38.90 -4.74
N ALA A 299 -2.83 39.76 -3.81
CA ALA A 299 -4.16 40.33 -3.82
C ALA A 299 -4.25 41.54 -4.77
N VAL A 300 -5.38 41.63 -5.47
CA VAL A 300 -5.75 42.78 -6.30
C VAL A 300 -6.66 43.69 -5.49
N ILE A 301 -6.27 44.95 -5.36
CA ILE A 301 -6.90 45.94 -4.48
C ILE A 301 -7.47 47.08 -5.32
N ALA A 302 -8.69 47.50 -5.02
CA ALA A 302 -9.33 48.69 -5.58
C ALA A 302 -9.40 49.80 -4.53
N LYS A 303 -8.91 50.98 -4.87
CA LYS A 303 -8.93 52.19 -4.03
C LYS A 303 -9.79 53.27 -4.71
N PRO A 304 -10.83 53.81 -4.04
CA PRO A 304 -11.64 54.87 -4.63
C PRO A 304 -10.84 56.17 -4.73
N ILE A 305 -10.93 56.84 -5.88
CA ILE A 305 -10.23 58.10 -6.16
C ILE A 305 -10.73 59.23 -5.24
N ALA A 306 -12.05 59.29 -4.99
CA ALA A 306 -12.67 60.27 -4.11
C ALA A 306 -12.35 60.08 -2.60
N GLY A 307 -11.57 59.05 -2.25
CA GLY A 307 -11.28 58.68 -0.86
C GLY A 307 -12.24 57.63 -0.30
N GLY A 308 -11.81 56.93 0.76
CA GLY A 308 -12.55 55.80 1.36
C GLY A 308 -11.70 54.54 1.57
N PRO A 309 -12.26 53.48 2.16
CA PRO A 309 -11.54 52.21 2.37
C PRO A 309 -11.24 51.52 1.03
N ALA A 310 -10.10 50.86 0.96
CA ALA A 310 -9.78 49.99 -0.18
C ALA A 310 -10.53 48.67 -0.07
N VAL A 311 -10.84 48.05 -1.21
CA VAL A 311 -11.53 46.77 -1.31
C VAL A 311 -10.63 45.76 -2.00
N THR A 312 -10.55 44.53 -1.49
CA THR A 312 -9.89 43.43 -2.18
C THR A 312 -10.84 42.84 -3.21
N LEU A 313 -10.51 42.96 -4.49
CA LEU A 313 -11.28 42.38 -5.59
C LEU A 313 -10.95 40.90 -5.81
N MET A 314 -9.67 40.55 -5.65
CA MET A 314 -9.18 39.18 -5.80
C MET A 314 -8.18 38.89 -4.69
N PRO A 315 -8.32 37.79 -3.92
CA PRO A 315 -7.33 37.41 -2.92
C PRO A 315 -6.01 36.90 -3.52
N SER A 316 -5.99 36.48 -4.78
CA SER A 316 -4.80 35.89 -5.41
C SER A 316 -4.82 36.00 -6.94
N SER A 317 -3.72 36.51 -7.51
CA SER A 317 -3.47 36.56 -8.96
C SER A 317 -2.01 36.29 -9.31
N GLY A 318 -1.77 35.93 -10.57
CA GLY A 318 -0.47 35.93 -11.24
C GLY A 318 0.05 37.35 -11.50
N VAL A 319 1.33 37.44 -11.88
CA VAL A 319 2.05 38.71 -12.14
C VAL A 319 1.57 39.33 -13.43
N TYR A 320 1.46 40.65 -13.42
CA TYR A 320 0.99 41.49 -14.53
C TYR A 320 -0.53 41.54 -14.70
N SER A 321 -0.99 42.75 -15.01
CA SER A 321 -2.32 43.02 -15.52
C SER A 321 -2.23 43.67 -16.90
N SER A 322 -3.33 43.58 -17.65
CA SER A 322 -3.52 44.31 -18.90
C SER A 322 -4.73 45.19 -18.75
N ALA A 323 -4.57 46.49 -18.98
CA ALA A 323 -5.64 47.47 -18.87
C ALA A 323 -5.99 48.05 -20.24
N VAL A 324 -7.25 48.42 -20.37
CA VAL A 324 -7.85 49.02 -21.56
C VAL A 324 -8.39 50.39 -21.15
N SER A 325 -8.35 51.34 -22.08
CA SER A 325 -8.80 52.71 -21.83
C SER A 325 -10.30 52.85 -21.55
N ASP A 326 -11.11 51.81 -21.82
CA ASP A 326 -12.53 51.74 -21.43
C ASP A 326 -12.75 51.37 -19.94
N GLY A 327 -11.67 51.20 -19.18
CA GLY A 327 -11.71 50.78 -17.78
C GLY A 327 -11.77 49.26 -17.58
N THR A 328 -11.62 48.47 -18.63
CA THR A 328 -11.45 47.01 -18.52
C THR A 328 -10.04 46.69 -18.04
N VAL A 329 -9.93 45.78 -17.06
CA VAL A 329 -8.65 45.22 -16.61
C VAL A 329 -8.73 43.70 -16.62
N VAL A 330 -7.69 43.05 -17.12
CA VAL A 330 -7.60 41.60 -17.15
C VAL A 330 -6.40 41.11 -16.36
N LEU A 331 -6.63 40.08 -15.53
CA LEU A 331 -5.61 39.38 -14.76
C LEU A 331 -5.86 37.88 -14.82
N ILE A 332 -4.83 37.10 -14.51
CA ILE A 332 -4.98 35.65 -14.29
C ILE A 332 -4.97 35.41 -12.80
N GLY A 333 -6.01 34.78 -12.25
CA GLY A 333 -6.14 34.60 -10.80
C GLY A 333 -7.50 34.06 -10.39
N ARG A 334 -7.87 34.28 -9.13
CA ARG A 334 -9.06 33.71 -8.51
C ARG A 334 -9.77 34.69 -7.57
N THR A 335 -11.08 34.58 -7.44
CA THR A 335 -11.89 35.28 -6.42
C THR A 335 -12.23 34.37 -5.24
N ALA A 336 -12.23 33.05 -5.45
CA ALA A 336 -12.52 31.98 -4.49
C ALA A 336 -11.51 30.83 -4.61
N ALA A 337 -11.73 29.68 -3.95
CA ALA A 337 -10.74 28.61 -3.91
C ALA A 337 -10.49 27.93 -5.28
N ASP A 338 -11.56 27.73 -6.07
CA ASP A 338 -11.61 26.84 -7.24
C ASP A 338 -11.93 27.55 -8.57
N ASP A 339 -11.88 28.88 -8.62
CA ASP A 339 -12.22 29.70 -9.80
C ASP A 339 -10.98 30.31 -10.47
N TRP A 340 -9.83 29.63 -10.40
CA TRP A 340 -8.62 30.10 -11.08
C TRP A 340 -8.85 30.20 -12.58
N GLY A 341 -8.56 31.37 -13.14
CA GLY A 341 -8.87 31.65 -14.53
C GLY A 341 -8.43 33.02 -14.99
N LEU A 342 -8.80 33.34 -16.22
CA LEU A 342 -8.72 34.67 -16.78
C LEU A 342 -9.89 35.49 -16.22
N GLN A 343 -9.57 36.50 -15.42
CA GLN A 343 -10.50 37.34 -14.68
C GLN A 343 -10.53 38.73 -15.29
N ARG A 344 -11.73 39.27 -15.52
CA ARG A 344 -11.97 40.58 -16.09
C ARG A 344 -12.65 41.48 -15.06
N ILE A 345 -12.05 42.63 -14.81
CA ILE A 345 -12.55 43.67 -13.92
C ILE A 345 -13.12 44.79 -14.79
N THR A 346 -14.34 45.21 -14.49
CA THR A 346 -15.05 46.29 -15.21
C THR A 346 -15.79 47.18 -14.22
N PRO A 347 -16.20 48.40 -14.62
CA PRO A 347 -17.10 49.21 -13.81
C PRO A 347 -18.45 48.50 -13.61
N GLY A 348 -18.84 48.30 -12.35
CA GLY A 348 -20.11 47.66 -11.99
C GLY A 348 -21.25 48.65 -11.76
N PRO A 349 -22.46 48.15 -11.46
CA PRO A 349 -23.60 48.96 -11.06
C PRO A 349 -23.26 49.85 -9.85
N GLY A 350 -23.49 51.16 -9.95
CA GLY A 350 -23.13 52.11 -8.90
C GLY A 350 -21.64 52.49 -8.86
N GLY A 351 -20.87 52.16 -9.90
CA GLY A 351 -19.49 52.64 -10.09
C GLY A 351 -18.40 51.84 -9.38
N SER A 352 -18.74 50.80 -8.60
CA SER A 352 -17.74 49.94 -7.95
C SER A 352 -17.22 48.85 -8.92
N PRO A 353 -15.93 48.50 -8.90
CA PRO A 353 -15.38 47.48 -9.81
C PRO A 353 -15.98 46.09 -9.53
N VAL A 354 -16.31 45.35 -10.60
CA VAL A 354 -16.83 43.98 -10.54
C VAL A 354 -15.90 43.04 -11.30
N VAL A 355 -15.60 41.89 -10.69
CA VAL A 355 -14.81 40.81 -11.29
C VAL A 355 -15.74 39.80 -11.95
N THR A 356 -15.45 39.44 -13.21
CA THR A 356 -16.15 38.40 -13.97
C THR A 356 -15.13 37.45 -14.57
N GLN A 357 -15.39 36.15 -14.48
CA GLN A 357 -14.49 35.15 -15.04
C GLN A 357 -14.77 34.98 -16.54
N VAL A 358 -13.75 35.23 -17.36
CA VAL A 358 -13.81 35.08 -18.81
C VAL A 358 -13.56 33.63 -19.22
N ARG A 359 -12.56 32.99 -18.61
CA ARG A 359 -12.17 31.61 -18.94
C ARG A 359 -11.63 30.89 -17.73
N ALA A 360 -12.20 29.74 -17.40
CA ALA A 360 -11.65 28.84 -16.38
C ALA A 360 -10.34 28.21 -16.87
N LEU A 361 -9.36 28.12 -15.96
CA LEU A 361 -8.08 27.47 -16.21
C LEU A 361 -7.91 26.34 -15.18
N PRO A 362 -8.70 25.25 -15.26
CA PRO A 362 -8.71 24.20 -14.25
C PRO A 362 -7.36 23.49 -14.17
N LYS A 363 -7.16 22.72 -13.11
CA LYS A 363 -6.01 21.81 -12.99
C LYS A 363 -6.17 20.67 -14.02
N PRO A 364 -5.22 20.47 -14.94
CA PRO A 364 -5.33 19.36 -15.89
C PRO A 364 -5.11 18.01 -15.17
N PRO A 365 -5.70 16.92 -15.67
CA PRO A 365 -5.46 15.59 -15.14
C PRO A 365 -4.01 15.13 -15.42
N LEU A 366 -3.45 14.32 -14.52
CA LEU A 366 -2.18 13.64 -14.74
C LEU A 366 -2.37 12.47 -15.71
N PRO A 367 -1.54 12.35 -16.76
CA PRO A 367 -1.55 11.19 -17.63
C PRO A 367 -1.25 9.89 -16.87
N ILE A 368 -2.10 8.87 -17.06
CA ILE A 368 -1.85 7.52 -16.53
C ILE A 368 -0.92 6.75 -17.47
N GLN A 369 0.19 6.26 -16.93
CA GLN A 369 1.27 5.53 -17.60
C GLN A 369 1.60 4.23 -16.84
N GLY A 370 0.57 3.42 -16.59
CA GLY A 370 0.67 2.15 -15.85
C GLY A 370 -0.63 1.87 -15.11
N LEU A 371 -1.22 0.69 -15.34
CA LEU A 371 -2.47 0.28 -14.74
C LEU A 371 -2.43 -1.21 -14.39
N SER A 372 -2.71 -1.54 -13.14
CA SER A 372 -2.87 -2.93 -12.70
C SER A 372 -4.09 -3.08 -11.83
N LEU A 373 -4.80 -4.19 -11.97
CA LEU A 373 -5.88 -4.58 -11.09
C LEU A 373 -5.66 -6.05 -10.71
N ASN A 374 -5.47 -6.33 -9.43
CA ASN A 374 -5.24 -7.70 -8.99
C ASN A 374 -5.78 -7.91 -7.57
N GLN A 375 -6.65 -8.89 -7.40
CA GLN A 375 -7.37 -9.16 -6.14
C GLN A 375 -8.07 -7.92 -5.59
N GLY A 376 -8.73 -7.15 -6.45
CA GLY A 376 -9.36 -5.88 -6.13
C GLY A 376 -8.39 -4.84 -5.56
N ARG A 377 -7.11 -4.86 -5.93
CA ARG A 377 -6.17 -3.74 -5.71
C ARG A 377 -5.94 -3.05 -7.05
N LEU A 378 -6.50 -1.85 -7.21
CA LEU A 378 -6.26 -1.00 -8.37
C LEU A 378 -5.00 -0.19 -8.13
N ALA A 379 -3.95 -0.42 -8.92
CA ALA A 379 -2.72 0.36 -8.92
C ALA A 379 -2.63 1.20 -10.20
N VAL A 380 -2.29 2.48 -10.04
CA VAL A 380 -2.16 3.47 -11.12
C VAL A 380 -0.83 4.17 -10.98
N ALA A 381 -0.13 4.40 -12.10
CA ALA A 381 1.06 5.25 -12.16
C ALA A 381 0.76 6.54 -12.95
N ASP A 382 0.67 7.67 -12.23
CA ASP A 382 0.39 9.00 -12.78
C ASP A 382 1.71 9.72 -13.11
N TYR A 383 1.83 10.32 -14.29
CA TYR A 383 2.98 11.15 -14.68
C TYR A 383 3.04 12.45 -13.87
N ALA A 384 4.14 12.75 -13.17
CA ALA A 384 4.16 13.77 -12.10
C ALA A 384 4.72 15.16 -12.47
N SER A 385 5.13 15.44 -13.71
CA SER A 385 5.97 16.60 -14.06
C SER A 385 5.40 18.02 -13.87
N GLY A 386 4.27 18.18 -13.17
CA GLY A 386 3.63 19.47 -12.90
C GLY A 386 4.01 20.13 -11.57
N ASP A 387 4.85 19.50 -10.74
CA ASP A 387 5.14 19.90 -9.34
C ASP A 387 6.60 20.31 -9.07
N GLY A 388 7.43 20.45 -10.10
CA GLY A 388 8.85 20.76 -9.95
C GLY A 388 9.78 19.54 -9.89
N THR A 389 9.24 18.31 -9.93
CA THR A 389 10.02 17.10 -10.18
C THR A 389 9.97 16.75 -11.67
N GLN A 390 11.07 17.02 -12.37
CA GLN A 390 11.16 16.73 -13.80
C GLN A 390 11.35 15.23 -14.00
N GLY A 391 10.26 14.53 -14.31
CA GLY A 391 10.32 13.26 -15.05
C GLY A 391 10.16 11.96 -14.26
N ASP A 392 9.35 11.96 -13.20
CA ASP A 392 8.98 10.75 -12.47
C ASP A 392 7.47 10.49 -12.50
N ARG A 393 7.08 9.22 -12.34
CA ARG A 393 5.71 8.75 -12.14
C ARG A 393 5.44 8.56 -10.64
N THR A 394 4.25 8.95 -10.20
CA THR A 394 3.77 8.71 -8.83
C THR A 394 2.73 7.59 -8.84
N SER A 395 2.81 6.67 -7.89
CA SER A 395 1.89 5.53 -7.83
C SER A 395 0.79 5.72 -6.78
N ARG A 396 -0.42 5.27 -7.13
CA ARG A 396 -1.59 5.27 -6.25
C ARG A 396 -2.23 3.89 -6.25
N ILE A 397 -2.66 3.45 -5.07
CA ILE A 397 -3.48 2.25 -4.89
C ILE A 397 -4.86 2.62 -4.37
N ARG A 398 -5.87 1.87 -4.83
CA ARG A 398 -7.19 1.81 -4.21
C ARG A 398 -7.58 0.36 -3.97
N THR A 399 -8.29 0.12 -2.87
CA THR A 399 -8.97 -1.16 -2.67
C THR A 399 -10.34 -1.10 -3.36
N VAL A 400 -10.63 -2.09 -4.18
CA VAL A 400 -11.90 -2.32 -4.87
C VAL A 400 -12.65 -3.45 -4.15
N THR A 401 -13.98 -3.35 -4.05
CA THR A 401 -14.81 -4.41 -3.47
C THR A 401 -14.61 -5.74 -4.19
N ALA A 402 -14.63 -6.83 -3.43
CA ALA A 402 -14.36 -8.17 -3.95
C ALA A 402 -15.56 -8.79 -4.69
N ALA A 403 -16.78 -8.28 -4.47
CA ALA A 403 -18.01 -8.76 -5.07
C ALA A 403 -19.03 -7.63 -5.26
N GLY A 404 -20.04 -7.90 -6.09
CA GLY A 404 -21.07 -6.94 -6.49
C GLY A 404 -20.55 -5.87 -7.44
N SER A 405 -21.28 -4.76 -7.56
CA SER A 405 -20.81 -3.59 -8.30
C SER A 405 -19.49 -3.09 -7.71
N PRO A 406 -18.47 -2.80 -8.54
CA PRO A 406 -17.17 -2.35 -8.05
C PRO A 406 -17.31 -1.00 -7.35
N THR A 407 -16.97 -0.92 -6.06
CA THR A 407 -16.75 0.35 -5.37
C THR A 407 -15.29 0.45 -4.95
N PHE A 408 -14.77 1.67 -4.81
CA PHE A 408 -13.35 1.90 -4.53
C PHE A 408 -13.14 2.73 -3.26
N GLY A 409 -12.13 2.36 -2.49
CA GLY A 409 -11.70 3.10 -1.30
C GLY A 409 -10.88 4.36 -1.63
N ALA A 410 -10.45 5.04 -0.57
CA ALA A 410 -9.52 6.17 -0.66
C ALA A 410 -8.23 5.77 -1.40
N ALA A 411 -7.64 6.73 -2.12
CA ALA A 411 -6.32 6.53 -2.71
C ALA A 411 -5.27 6.56 -1.61
N SER A 412 -4.38 5.56 -1.61
CA SER A 412 -3.17 5.53 -0.79
C SER A 412 -1.95 5.46 -1.70
N ARG A 413 -0.77 5.83 -1.17
CA ARG A 413 0.49 5.63 -1.88
C ARG A 413 0.86 4.15 -1.87
N PHE A 414 1.64 3.75 -2.88
CA PHE A 414 2.14 2.39 -2.99
C PHE A 414 3.13 2.09 -1.88
N LEU A 415 4.14 2.94 -1.71
CA LEU A 415 5.15 2.90 -0.66
C LEU A 415 4.82 4.02 0.34
N GLY A 416 5.05 3.81 1.63
CA GLY A 416 4.82 4.82 2.68
C GLY A 416 5.60 6.13 2.50
N THR A 417 6.45 6.23 1.48
CA THR A 417 7.22 7.40 1.04
C THR A 417 7.07 7.61 -0.47
N ASP A 418 7.29 8.84 -0.97
CA ASP A 418 7.33 9.15 -2.40
C ASP A 418 8.51 8.46 -3.08
N TYR A 419 8.31 7.20 -3.50
CA TYR A 419 9.26 6.53 -4.37
C TYR A 419 8.99 6.97 -5.81
N LEU A 420 9.97 7.64 -6.39
CA LEU A 420 9.93 8.15 -7.75
C LEU A 420 10.12 6.98 -8.72
N ILE A 421 9.08 6.69 -9.51
CA ILE A 421 9.13 5.67 -10.56
C ILE A 421 9.66 6.34 -11.82
N GLY A 422 10.76 5.86 -12.38
CA GLY A 422 11.35 6.46 -13.57
C GLY A 422 10.36 6.55 -14.74
N ASN A 423 10.46 7.64 -15.50
CA ASN A 423 9.69 7.85 -16.72
C ASN A 423 9.96 6.79 -17.79
N CYS A 424 8.95 6.58 -18.62
CA CYS A 424 9.04 5.74 -19.81
C CYS A 424 8.74 6.57 -21.05
N PRO A 425 9.50 6.38 -22.15
CA PRO A 425 9.08 6.87 -23.47
C PRO A 425 7.66 6.40 -23.82
N ALA A 426 6.91 7.23 -24.55
CA ALA A 426 5.51 6.94 -24.90
C ALA A 426 5.36 5.68 -25.77
N ASP A 427 6.40 5.30 -26.51
CA ASP A 427 6.50 4.11 -27.35
C ASP A 427 7.07 2.87 -26.62
N ASP A 428 7.52 3.00 -25.37
CA ASP A 428 8.06 1.90 -24.57
C ASP A 428 7.01 1.32 -23.60
N ALA A 429 6.07 0.57 -24.17
CA ALA A 429 5.03 -0.13 -23.40
C ALA A 429 5.60 -1.11 -22.34
N GLY A 430 6.79 -1.67 -22.57
CA GLY A 430 7.43 -2.61 -21.65
C GLY A 430 7.90 -1.96 -20.34
N CYS A 431 8.30 -0.68 -20.41
CA CYS A 431 8.62 0.14 -19.23
C CYS A 431 7.34 0.67 -18.55
N ALA A 432 6.32 1.03 -19.34
CA ALA A 432 5.09 1.62 -18.84
C ALA A 432 4.19 0.63 -18.07
N ALA A 433 4.21 -0.66 -18.46
CA ALA A 433 3.32 -1.68 -17.91
C ALA A 433 3.55 -1.96 -16.41
N PHE A 434 2.44 -2.14 -15.67
CA PHE A 434 2.41 -2.43 -14.24
C PHE A 434 1.79 -3.81 -13.97
N HIS A 435 2.53 -4.69 -13.31
CA HIS A 435 2.13 -6.08 -13.12
C HIS A 435 1.88 -6.38 -11.64
N GLY A 436 0.63 -6.63 -11.27
CA GLY A 436 0.27 -7.08 -9.92
C GLY A 436 0.76 -8.51 -9.66
N LEU A 437 1.33 -8.74 -8.49
CA LEU A 437 1.90 -10.04 -8.10
C LEU A 437 0.93 -10.92 -7.31
N GLY A 438 -0.23 -10.40 -6.90
CA GLY A 438 -1.21 -11.16 -6.12
C GLY A 438 -0.86 -11.36 -4.65
N ASP A 439 0.32 -10.96 -4.18
CA ASP A 439 0.64 -10.81 -2.75
C ASP A 439 0.44 -9.38 -2.23
N GLY A 440 -0.10 -8.49 -3.07
CA GLY A 440 -0.25 -7.06 -2.79
C GLY A 440 0.88 -6.18 -3.32
N GLN A 441 1.89 -6.78 -3.95
CA GLN A 441 2.96 -6.07 -4.64
C GLN A 441 2.65 -5.86 -6.13
N VAL A 442 3.42 -4.96 -6.74
CA VAL A 442 3.38 -4.60 -8.17
C VAL A 442 4.81 -4.50 -8.66
N ALA A 443 5.06 -5.06 -9.84
CA ALA A 443 6.32 -5.06 -10.53
C ALA A 443 6.27 -4.20 -11.79
N TRP A 444 7.39 -3.52 -12.08
CA TRP A 444 7.58 -2.74 -13.31
C TRP A 444 9.05 -2.74 -13.72
N VAL A 445 9.32 -2.39 -14.97
CA VAL A 445 10.69 -2.27 -15.50
C VAL A 445 11.15 -0.82 -15.43
N ASN A 446 12.32 -0.60 -14.83
CA ASN A 446 13.09 0.62 -14.96
C ASN A 446 14.20 0.38 -15.98
N ARG A 447 14.24 1.20 -17.03
CA ARG A 447 15.34 1.16 -18.00
C ARG A 447 16.65 1.59 -17.36
N GLY A 448 17.74 0.88 -17.64
CA GLY A 448 19.07 1.34 -17.28
C GLY A 448 19.35 2.67 -17.97
N GLY A 449 19.80 3.69 -17.23
CA GLY A 449 19.95 5.06 -17.74
C GLY A 449 20.75 5.16 -19.05
N THR A 450 20.56 6.27 -19.78
CA THR A 450 21.23 6.54 -21.06
C THR A 450 22.75 6.45 -20.94
N GLY A 451 23.41 5.70 -21.84
CA GLY A 451 24.89 5.64 -21.91
C GLY A 451 25.52 4.24 -21.95
N GLY A 452 24.85 3.23 -22.53
CA GLY A 452 25.46 1.90 -22.73
C GLY A 452 25.36 0.94 -21.54
N SER A 453 24.38 1.13 -20.64
CA SER A 453 24.03 0.12 -19.64
C SER A 453 23.64 -1.19 -20.32
N THR A 454 24.21 -2.32 -19.87
CA THR A 454 23.90 -3.66 -20.38
C THR A 454 22.73 -4.34 -19.63
N SER A 455 22.18 -3.67 -18.61
CA SER A 455 21.06 -4.17 -17.80
C SER A 455 19.96 -3.13 -17.60
N ASP A 456 18.73 -3.64 -17.50
CA ASP A 456 17.54 -2.99 -16.97
C ASP A 456 17.29 -3.50 -15.54
N ARG A 457 16.32 -2.92 -14.83
CA ARG A 457 15.94 -3.36 -13.48
C ARG A 457 14.46 -3.64 -13.39
N ILE A 458 14.09 -4.82 -12.91
CA ILE A 458 12.74 -5.04 -12.41
C ILE A 458 12.69 -4.48 -10.99
N LYS A 459 11.77 -3.55 -10.78
CA LYS A 459 11.43 -3.05 -9.45
C LYS A 459 10.15 -3.73 -9.00
N VAL A 460 10.16 -4.22 -7.77
CA VAL A 460 8.97 -4.68 -7.08
C VAL A 460 8.83 -3.82 -5.85
N GLY A 461 7.65 -3.26 -5.59
CA GLY A 461 7.38 -2.67 -4.29
C GLY A 461 6.10 -3.22 -3.70
N GLY A 462 5.85 -2.88 -2.44
CA GLY A 462 4.61 -3.23 -1.72
C GLY A 462 4.16 -2.07 -0.86
N GLN A 463 3.21 -2.33 0.05
CA GLN A 463 2.59 -1.32 0.92
C GLN A 463 3.56 -0.72 1.96
N GLY A 464 4.61 -1.44 2.34
CA GLY A 464 5.62 -0.98 3.30
C GLY A 464 6.86 -0.35 2.65
N PRO A 465 7.51 0.63 3.31
CA PRO A 465 8.71 1.31 2.78
C PRO A 465 9.93 0.39 2.59
N TYR A 466 9.92 -0.80 3.20
CA TYR A 466 10.98 -1.81 3.08
C TYR A 466 10.55 -3.04 2.24
N ASP A 467 9.38 -3.01 1.60
CA ASP A 467 8.87 -4.12 0.79
C ASP A 467 9.44 -4.13 -0.64
N GLY A 468 10.49 -3.34 -0.90
CA GLY A 468 11.10 -3.20 -2.21
C GLY A 468 12.07 -4.32 -2.55
N ASP A 469 11.94 -4.90 -3.74
CA ASP A 469 12.95 -5.77 -4.35
C ASP A 469 13.46 -5.13 -5.65
N THR A 470 14.71 -5.37 -5.99
CA THR A 470 15.32 -4.90 -7.25
C THR A 470 16.11 -6.04 -7.85
N ILE A 471 15.71 -6.41 -9.07
CA ILE A 471 16.31 -7.51 -9.81
C ILE A 471 16.97 -6.92 -11.06
N ASP A 472 18.29 -7.05 -11.17
CA ASP A 472 18.99 -6.69 -12.39
C ASP A 472 18.69 -7.73 -13.48
N VAL A 473 18.24 -7.24 -14.65
CA VAL A 473 17.83 -8.07 -15.78
C VAL A 473 18.53 -7.60 -17.05
N PRO A 474 18.69 -8.45 -18.07
CA PRO A 474 19.28 -8.01 -19.35
C PRO A 474 18.45 -6.88 -19.98
N ALA A 475 19.13 -5.90 -20.57
CA ALA A 475 18.47 -4.75 -21.19
C ALA A 475 17.58 -5.12 -22.39
N GLY A 476 16.54 -4.32 -22.64
CA GLY A 476 15.70 -4.42 -23.84
C GLY A 476 14.64 -5.53 -23.80
N GLY A 477 14.36 -6.09 -22.62
CA GLY A 477 13.24 -7.02 -22.41
C GLY A 477 12.00 -6.34 -21.83
N ARG A 478 11.02 -7.16 -21.47
CA ARG A 478 9.79 -6.76 -20.76
C ARG A 478 9.29 -7.87 -19.85
N ILE A 479 8.52 -7.51 -18.83
CA ILE A 479 7.71 -8.48 -18.08
C ILE A 479 6.59 -8.94 -19.02
N THR A 480 6.51 -10.24 -19.28
CA THR A 480 5.47 -10.82 -20.14
C THR A 480 4.36 -11.48 -19.34
N ASP A 481 4.67 -11.88 -18.10
CA ASP A 481 3.66 -12.37 -17.16
C ASP A 481 4.18 -12.30 -15.72
N ALA A 482 3.29 -12.25 -14.75
CA ALA A 482 3.64 -12.26 -13.33
C ALA A 482 2.52 -12.88 -12.49
N SER A 483 2.86 -13.75 -11.56
CA SER A 483 1.87 -14.41 -10.71
C SER A 483 2.49 -14.88 -9.40
N GLY A 484 1.86 -14.52 -8.28
CA GLY A 484 2.41 -14.79 -6.96
C GLY A 484 3.80 -14.18 -6.79
N ARG A 485 4.77 -15.02 -6.40
CA ARG A 485 6.16 -14.57 -6.18
C ARG A 485 7.04 -14.64 -7.43
N TYR A 486 6.46 -14.92 -8.60
CA TYR A 486 7.21 -15.20 -9.82
C TYR A 486 6.95 -14.16 -10.91
N ILE A 487 8.02 -13.79 -11.61
CA ILE A 487 7.99 -12.84 -12.73
C ILE A 487 8.62 -13.51 -13.94
N LEU A 488 7.91 -13.51 -15.06
CA LEU A 488 8.40 -13.96 -16.35
C LEU A 488 8.88 -12.75 -17.15
N TYR A 489 10.19 -12.66 -17.36
CA TYR A 489 10.83 -11.59 -18.13
C TYR A 489 11.35 -12.14 -19.46
N THR A 490 10.98 -11.50 -20.57
CA THR A 490 11.32 -11.94 -21.92
C THR A 490 12.15 -10.88 -22.64
N THR A 491 13.29 -11.29 -23.19
CA THR A 491 14.05 -10.53 -24.20
C THR A 491 13.90 -11.18 -25.57
N ALA A 492 14.44 -10.55 -26.61
CA ALA A 492 14.42 -11.13 -27.96
C ALA A 492 15.07 -12.52 -28.05
N GLY A 493 16.08 -12.80 -27.21
CA GLY A 493 16.85 -14.05 -27.27
C GLY A 493 16.57 -15.06 -26.15
N ARG A 494 16.01 -14.64 -25.00
CA ARG A 494 15.84 -15.50 -23.82
C ARG A 494 14.61 -15.14 -22.99
N GLN A 495 14.10 -16.13 -22.27
CA GLN A 495 13.08 -16.00 -21.23
C GLN A 495 13.65 -16.38 -19.87
N TYR A 496 13.31 -15.60 -18.84
CA TYR A 496 13.79 -15.74 -17.48
C TYR A 496 12.61 -15.78 -16.53
N VAL A 497 12.63 -16.74 -15.60
CA VAL A 497 11.70 -16.75 -14.46
C VAL A 497 12.48 -16.29 -13.24
N TYR A 498 12.10 -15.14 -12.69
CA TYR A 498 12.63 -14.63 -11.43
C TYR A 498 11.69 -14.93 -10.29
N ARG A 499 12.24 -15.10 -9.09
CA ARG A 499 11.47 -15.20 -7.85
C ARG A 499 11.77 -13.97 -6.99
N VAL A 500 10.72 -13.26 -6.60
CA VAL A 500 10.82 -12.07 -5.76
C VAL A 500 11.36 -12.44 -4.37
N ARG A 501 12.16 -11.56 -3.77
CA ARG A 501 12.84 -11.72 -2.47
C ARG A 501 13.77 -12.95 -2.41
N SER A 502 14.38 -13.31 -3.53
CA SER A 502 15.34 -14.42 -3.64
C SER A 502 16.69 -13.94 -4.16
N ALA A 503 17.65 -14.86 -4.34
CA ALA A 503 18.95 -14.54 -4.94
C ALA A 503 18.77 -13.85 -6.32
N PRO A 504 19.69 -12.95 -6.72
CA PRO A 504 19.54 -12.11 -7.91
C PRO A 504 19.58 -12.88 -9.25
N SER A 505 19.92 -14.18 -9.22
CA SER A 505 19.94 -15.02 -10.42
C SER A 505 18.55 -15.54 -10.79
N PRO A 506 18.22 -15.69 -12.08
CA PRO A 506 16.95 -16.28 -12.50
C PRO A 506 16.81 -17.71 -11.98
N TYR A 507 15.61 -18.07 -11.54
CA TYR A 507 15.25 -19.42 -11.12
C TYR A 507 15.32 -20.41 -12.29
N LEU A 508 14.84 -19.97 -13.46
CA LEU A 508 14.85 -20.74 -14.70
C LEU A 508 15.18 -19.81 -15.87
N THR A 509 15.97 -20.30 -16.82
CA THR A 509 16.24 -19.61 -18.08
C THR A 509 15.95 -20.54 -19.25
N ARG A 510 15.25 -20.05 -20.28
CA ARG A 510 14.82 -20.84 -21.45
C ARG A 510 14.82 -20.03 -22.74
N THR A 511 14.64 -20.72 -23.87
CA THR A 511 14.38 -20.09 -25.17
C THR A 511 13.01 -19.38 -25.14
N PRO A 512 12.85 -18.20 -25.76
CA PRO A 512 11.57 -17.52 -25.83
C PRO A 512 10.50 -18.37 -26.51
N GLY A 513 9.27 -18.26 -25.99
CA GLY A 513 8.09 -18.91 -26.55
C GLY A 513 6.85 -18.59 -25.72
N ALA A 514 5.67 -19.03 -26.17
CA ALA A 514 4.43 -18.85 -25.42
C ALA A 514 4.54 -19.50 -24.03
N ALA A 515 4.34 -18.69 -23.00
CA ALA A 515 4.45 -19.10 -21.62
C ALA A 515 3.59 -18.23 -20.71
N ALA A 516 3.09 -18.83 -19.64
CA ALA A 516 2.24 -18.16 -18.66
C ALA A 516 2.54 -18.66 -17.24
N LEU A 517 2.41 -17.78 -16.26
CA LEU A 517 2.50 -18.07 -14.84
C LEU A 517 1.09 -18.15 -14.25
N SER A 518 0.83 -19.19 -13.46
CA SER A 518 -0.35 -19.27 -12.60
C SER A 518 0.11 -19.75 -11.23
N GLY A 519 0.45 -18.82 -10.36
CA GLY A 519 1.10 -19.10 -9.08
C GLY A 519 2.49 -19.70 -9.28
N ASP A 520 2.78 -20.84 -8.65
CA ASP A 520 4.07 -21.54 -8.77
C ASP A 520 4.19 -22.45 -10.00
N THR A 521 3.27 -22.35 -10.95
CA THR A 521 3.28 -23.17 -12.17
C THR A 521 3.57 -22.32 -13.40
N LEU A 522 4.64 -22.68 -14.12
CA LEU A 522 4.95 -22.17 -15.44
C LEU A 522 4.32 -23.09 -16.50
N TRP A 523 3.37 -22.56 -17.26
CA TRP A 523 2.78 -23.22 -18.42
C TRP A 523 3.55 -22.83 -19.67
N THR A 524 3.85 -23.79 -20.54
CA THR A 524 4.59 -23.55 -21.78
C THR A 524 4.02 -24.36 -22.94
N ALA A 525 4.15 -23.88 -24.17
CA ALA A 525 3.80 -24.69 -25.34
C ALA A 525 4.62 -25.99 -25.37
N GLY A 526 3.95 -27.11 -25.63
CA GLY A 526 4.56 -28.41 -25.85
C GLY A 526 5.09 -28.59 -27.27
N THR A 527 5.59 -29.80 -27.57
CA THR A 527 6.16 -30.13 -28.89
C THR A 527 5.14 -30.60 -29.91
N THR A 528 3.91 -30.92 -29.49
CA THR A 528 2.81 -31.32 -30.36
C THR A 528 1.76 -30.20 -30.46
N PRO A 529 1.10 -30.01 -31.62
CA PRO A 529 0.05 -29.02 -31.76
C PRO A 529 -1.05 -29.16 -30.69
N GLY A 530 -1.43 -28.05 -30.06
CA GLY A 530 -2.38 -27.98 -28.95
C GLY A 530 -1.83 -28.39 -27.59
N SER A 531 -0.60 -28.91 -27.50
CA SER A 531 -0.02 -29.33 -26.22
C SER A 531 0.47 -28.15 -25.39
N VAL A 532 0.14 -28.14 -24.10
CA VAL A 532 0.63 -27.19 -23.10
C VAL A 532 1.16 -27.96 -21.89
N VAL A 533 2.41 -27.68 -21.49
CA VAL A 533 3.14 -28.41 -20.46
C VAL A 533 3.27 -27.55 -19.20
N PRO A 534 2.73 -28.00 -18.04
CA PRO A 534 2.95 -27.36 -16.76
C PRO A 534 4.27 -27.81 -16.11
N TYR A 535 5.04 -26.84 -15.60
CA TYR A 535 6.24 -27.03 -14.79
C TYR A 535 6.06 -26.36 -13.43
N ASN A 536 6.12 -27.14 -12.35
CA ASN A 536 6.01 -26.61 -10.99
C ASN A 536 7.37 -26.09 -10.51
N LEU A 537 7.45 -24.77 -10.30
CA LEU A 537 8.64 -24.00 -9.90
C LEU A 537 9.03 -24.21 -8.43
N THR A 538 8.20 -24.86 -7.61
CA THR A 538 8.53 -25.17 -6.21
C THR A 538 9.19 -26.53 -6.09
N THR A 539 8.65 -27.53 -6.79
CA THR A 539 9.07 -28.94 -6.73
C THR A 539 10.07 -29.32 -7.81
N ASN A 540 10.30 -28.44 -8.79
CA ASN A 540 11.15 -28.67 -9.97
C ASN A 540 10.73 -29.90 -10.77
N LYS A 541 9.42 -30.03 -11.02
CA LYS A 541 8.84 -31.17 -11.74
C LYS A 541 7.83 -30.71 -12.77
N SER A 542 7.90 -31.30 -13.96
CA SER A 542 6.84 -31.23 -14.96
C SER A 542 5.72 -32.19 -14.59
N ALA A 543 4.47 -31.79 -14.84
CA ALA A 543 3.33 -32.71 -14.84
C ALA A 543 2.94 -33.10 -16.29
N ALA A 544 1.95 -33.98 -16.42
CA ALA A 544 1.49 -34.44 -17.73
C ALA A 544 1.02 -33.27 -18.61
N PRO A 545 1.34 -33.24 -19.92
CA PRO A 545 0.85 -32.23 -20.83
C PRO A 545 -0.68 -32.21 -20.91
N VAL A 546 -1.25 -31.02 -21.06
CA VAL A 546 -2.67 -30.80 -21.38
C VAL A 546 -2.78 -30.56 -22.88
N THR A 547 -3.61 -31.33 -23.57
CA THR A 547 -3.89 -31.13 -25.00
C THR A 547 -5.15 -30.30 -25.17
N THR A 548 -5.00 -29.07 -25.66
CA THR A 548 -6.10 -28.21 -26.08
C THR A 548 -6.56 -28.58 -27.50
N ASP A 549 -7.77 -28.15 -27.84
CA ASP A 549 -8.37 -28.21 -29.17
C ASP A 549 -7.91 -27.08 -30.11
N ALA A 550 -6.80 -26.39 -29.78
CA ALA A 550 -6.24 -25.34 -30.62
C ALA A 550 -5.74 -25.87 -31.98
N GLY A 551 -5.21 -27.10 -32.00
CA GLY A 551 -4.68 -27.75 -33.20
C GLY A 551 -3.41 -27.11 -33.78
N CYS A 552 -2.74 -26.26 -33.00
CA CYS A 552 -1.59 -25.44 -33.39
C CYS A 552 -0.64 -25.27 -32.20
N THR A 553 0.59 -24.82 -32.41
CA THR A 553 1.47 -24.42 -31.31
C THR A 553 1.13 -23.00 -30.88
N PRO A 554 0.79 -22.74 -29.60
CA PRO A 554 0.49 -21.39 -29.13
C PRO A 554 1.66 -20.42 -29.33
N THR A 555 1.36 -19.22 -29.84
CA THR A 555 2.28 -18.07 -29.91
C THR A 555 2.08 -17.11 -28.74
N GLU A 556 0.90 -17.12 -28.13
CA GLU A 556 0.60 -16.48 -26.84
C GLU A 556 -0.10 -17.48 -25.93
N LEU A 557 0.21 -17.41 -24.64
CA LEU A 557 -0.39 -18.24 -23.60
C LEU A 557 -0.66 -17.36 -22.38
N GLN A 558 -1.81 -17.53 -21.73
CA GLN A 558 -2.09 -16.99 -20.39
C GLN A 558 -2.77 -18.10 -19.58
N ALA A 559 -2.54 -18.14 -18.27
CA ALA A 559 -3.01 -19.22 -17.42
C ALA A 559 -3.60 -18.68 -16.12
N LEU A 560 -4.79 -19.16 -15.78
CA LEU A 560 -5.47 -18.76 -14.55
C LEU A 560 -6.34 -19.88 -14.01
N GLY A 561 -5.82 -20.61 -13.02
CA GLY A 561 -6.56 -21.71 -12.38
C GLY A 561 -6.96 -22.78 -13.40
N ARG A 562 -8.27 -22.94 -13.65
CA ARG A 562 -8.79 -23.87 -14.66
C ARG A 562 -8.67 -23.37 -16.11
N TRP A 563 -8.43 -22.08 -16.33
CA TRP A 563 -8.45 -21.47 -17.66
C TRP A 563 -7.06 -21.41 -18.28
N LEU A 564 -6.96 -21.76 -19.57
CA LEU A 564 -5.78 -21.53 -20.40
C LEU A 564 -6.19 -20.75 -21.65
N TYR A 565 -5.76 -19.50 -21.78
CA TYR A 565 -5.88 -18.76 -23.02
C TYR A 565 -4.75 -19.14 -23.96
N TRP A 566 -5.05 -19.33 -25.23
CA TRP A 566 -4.08 -19.55 -26.29
C TRP A 566 -4.43 -18.70 -27.51
N ALA A 567 -3.41 -18.27 -28.23
CA ALA A 567 -3.53 -17.70 -29.58
C ALA A 567 -2.46 -18.31 -30.49
N CYS A 568 -2.81 -18.53 -31.75
CA CYS A 568 -1.94 -19.08 -32.81
C CYS A 568 -2.63 -18.89 -34.17
N ASP A 569 -1.89 -18.86 -35.28
CA ASP A 569 -2.45 -18.97 -36.64
C ASP A 569 -3.70 -18.09 -36.91
N GLY A 570 -3.76 -16.87 -36.35
CA GLY A 570 -4.91 -15.97 -36.47
C GLY A 570 -6.19 -16.47 -35.78
N ARG A 571 -6.08 -17.33 -34.77
CA ARG A 571 -7.17 -17.87 -33.94
C ARG A 571 -6.80 -17.76 -32.46
N ALA A 572 -7.81 -17.59 -31.62
CA ALA A 572 -7.64 -17.54 -30.17
C ALA A 572 -8.80 -18.26 -29.47
N GLY A 573 -8.50 -18.79 -28.29
CA GLY A 573 -9.48 -19.52 -27.49
C GLY A 573 -9.10 -19.58 -26.02
N VAL A 574 -10.10 -19.78 -25.18
CA VAL A 574 -9.92 -20.09 -23.76
C VAL A 574 -10.31 -21.53 -23.52
N TYR A 575 -9.32 -22.37 -23.23
CA TYR A 575 -9.50 -23.77 -22.88
C TYR A 575 -9.92 -23.92 -21.42
N ASP A 576 -11.07 -24.53 -21.20
CA ASP A 576 -11.55 -24.92 -19.88
C ASP A 576 -11.01 -26.30 -19.53
N ARG A 577 -10.07 -26.38 -18.59
CA ARG A 577 -9.48 -27.66 -18.16
C ARG A 577 -10.45 -28.60 -17.46
N THR A 578 -11.58 -28.10 -16.98
CA THR A 578 -12.61 -28.94 -16.34
C THR A 578 -13.58 -29.49 -17.37
N ALA A 579 -13.98 -28.69 -18.35
CA ALA A 579 -14.87 -29.12 -19.44
C ALA A 579 -14.12 -29.84 -20.57
N GLY A 580 -12.80 -29.66 -20.68
CA GLY A 580 -11.94 -30.29 -21.68
C GLY A 580 -12.06 -29.68 -23.09
N LYS A 581 -12.48 -28.41 -23.22
CA LYS A 581 -12.78 -27.77 -24.51
C LYS A 581 -12.47 -26.28 -24.50
N SER A 582 -12.10 -25.69 -25.65
CA SER A 582 -11.98 -24.24 -25.80
C SER A 582 -13.27 -23.55 -26.21
N VAL A 583 -13.41 -22.33 -25.72
CA VAL A 583 -14.38 -21.34 -26.20
C VAL A 583 -13.62 -20.34 -27.09
N PRO A 584 -14.03 -20.11 -28.35
CA PRO A 584 -13.35 -19.16 -29.23
C PRO A 584 -13.53 -17.72 -28.74
N VAL A 585 -12.48 -16.91 -28.87
CA VAL A 585 -12.48 -15.49 -28.49
C VAL A 585 -11.77 -14.65 -29.58
N PRO A 586 -11.94 -13.32 -29.61
CA PRO A 586 -11.21 -12.45 -30.54
C PRO A 586 -9.68 -12.59 -30.39
N THR A 587 -8.96 -12.33 -31.49
CA THR A 587 -7.52 -12.65 -31.64
C THR A 587 -6.57 -11.49 -31.36
N ASP A 588 -7.10 -10.30 -31.11
CA ASP A 588 -6.32 -9.11 -30.85
C ASP A 588 -5.65 -9.13 -29.47
N GLU A 589 -5.03 -8.02 -29.08
CA GLU A 589 -4.36 -7.86 -27.79
C GLU A 589 -5.33 -8.18 -26.64
N ALA A 590 -5.15 -9.35 -26.02
CA ALA A 590 -6.10 -9.93 -25.07
C ALA A 590 -5.54 -10.09 -23.65
N LYS A 591 -6.38 -10.02 -22.61
CA LYS A 591 -5.99 -10.40 -21.24
C LYS A 591 -7.06 -11.28 -20.60
N LEU A 592 -6.63 -12.40 -20.03
CA LEU A 592 -7.47 -13.42 -19.42
C LEU A 592 -7.82 -13.03 -17.98
N GLY A 593 -9.12 -12.91 -17.72
CA GLY A 593 -9.68 -12.88 -16.37
C GLY A 593 -10.34 -14.21 -16.01
N ASP A 594 -10.95 -14.28 -14.83
CA ASP A 594 -11.57 -15.52 -14.37
C ASP A 594 -12.88 -15.84 -15.12
N GLY A 595 -12.76 -16.63 -16.19
CA GLY A 595 -13.89 -17.04 -17.03
C GLY A 595 -14.35 -15.98 -18.03
N TYR A 596 -13.50 -14.98 -18.30
CA TYR A 596 -13.70 -13.97 -19.34
C TYR A 596 -12.36 -13.51 -19.93
N VAL A 597 -12.40 -12.87 -21.09
CA VAL A 597 -11.24 -12.24 -21.74
C VAL A 597 -11.63 -10.83 -22.16
N VAL A 598 -10.73 -9.86 -21.95
CA VAL A 598 -10.85 -8.53 -22.55
C VAL A 598 -9.90 -8.42 -23.72
N THR A 599 -10.39 -7.98 -24.87
CA THR A 599 -9.62 -7.77 -26.10
C THR A 599 -9.69 -6.31 -26.53
N HIS A 600 -8.56 -5.76 -26.99
CA HIS A 600 -8.51 -4.45 -27.63
C HIS A 600 -8.67 -4.59 -29.14
N ASP A 601 -9.87 -4.26 -29.63
CA ASP A 601 -10.13 -4.10 -31.05
C ASP A 601 -9.45 -2.81 -31.53
N LYS A 602 -8.28 -2.98 -32.16
CA LYS A 602 -7.43 -1.87 -32.63
C LYS A 602 -8.02 -1.18 -33.85
N GLN A 603 -8.82 -1.89 -34.64
CA GLN A 603 -9.40 -1.35 -35.86
C GLN A 603 -10.48 -0.32 -35.53
N ASP A 604 -11.38 -0.66 -34.59
CA ASP A 604 -12.49 0.23 -34.19
C ASP A 604 -12.18 1.06 -32.93
N GLY A 605 -11.01 0.83 -32.32
CA GLY A 605 -10.57 1.51 -31.10
C GLY A 605 -11.49 1.21 -29.91
N LYS A 606 -11.86 -0.06 -29.72
CA LYS A 606 -12.80 -0.51 -28.67
C LYS A 606 -12.18 -1.56 -27.76
N LEU A 607 -12.61 -1.56 -26.50
CA LEU A 607 -12.39 -2.68 -25.59
C LEU A 607 -13.63 -3.57 -25.56
N VAL A 608 -13.43 -4.87 -25.77
CA VAL A 608 -14.49 -5.88 -25.81
C VAL A 608 -14.25 -6.90 -24.72
N LEU A 609 -15.24 -7.12 -23.85
CA LEU A 609 -15.24 -8.18 -22.85
C LEU A 609 -16.03 -9.36 -23.39
N THR A 610 -15.42 -10.54 -23.40
CA THR A 610 -16.03 -11.81 -23.82
C THR A 610 -16.03 -12.80 -22.66
N THR A 611 -17.21 -13.20 -22.19
CA THR A 611 -17.36 -14.24 -21.18
C THR A 611 -17.30 -15.63 -21.80
N VAL A 612 -16.69 -16.59 -21.10
CA VAL A 612 -16.50 -17.97 -21.59
C VAL A 612 -16.95 -19.03 -20.58
N ALA A 613 -17.27 -18.65 -19.34
CA ALA A 613 -17.61 -19.57 -18.25
C ALA A 613 -18.83 -20.47 -18.52
N ALA A 614 -19.75 -20.05 -19.39
CA ALA A 614 -20.93 -20.82 -19.79
C ALA A 614 -20.65 -21.84 -20.92
N GLY A 615 -19.41 -21.93 -21.41
CA GLY A 615 -19.04 -22.80 -22.54
C GLY A 615 -19.37 -22.24 -23.92
N THR A 616 -20.04 -21.08 -23.99
CA THR A 616 -20.31 -20.31 -25.21
C THR A 616 -19.86 -18.86 -25.03
N PRO A 617 -19.26 -18.23 -26.05
CA PRO A 617 -18.79 -16.86 -25.92
C PRO A 617 -19.96 -15.87 -25.92
N ALA A 618 -19.93 -14.89 -25.01
CA ALA A 618 -20.82 -13.73 -25.06
C ALA A 618 -20.01 -12.45 -24.89
N SER A 619 -20.07 -11.56 -25.89
CA SER A 619 -19.23 -10.37 -26.00
C SER A 619 -20.03 -9.08 -25.83
N ARG A 620 -19.42 -8.07 -25.20
CA ARG A 620 -19.93 -6.69 -25.16
C ARG A 620 -18.80 -5.66 -25.17
N VAL A 621 -19.06 -4.50 -25.77
CA VAL A 621 -18.13 -3.35 -25.72
C VAL A 621 -18.17 -2.74 -24.31
N ILE A 622 -17.00 -2.49 -23.74
CA ILE A 622 -16.86 -1.93 -22.38
C ILE A 622 -16.23 -0.54 -22.36
N GLY A 623 -15.63 -0.08 -23.46
CA GLY A 623 -14.98 1.22 -23.51
C GLY A 623 -14.44 1.57 -24.90
N THR A 624 -14.09 2.84 -25.07
CA THR A 624 -13.36 3.32 -26.25
C THR A 624 -11.89 3.50 -25.89
N LEU A 625 -11.00 2.88 -26.65
CA LEU A 625 -9.56 2.96 -26.49
C LEU A 625 -8.91 3.05 -27.89
N PRO A 626 -8.54 4.25 -28.36
CA PRO A 626 -7.87 4.41 -29.65
C PRO A 626 -6.56 3.64 -29.72
N ASP A 627 -6.21 3.09 -30.87
CA ASP A 627 -4.91 2.47 -31.07
C ASP A 627 -3.79 3.52 -31.15
N THR A 628 -2.69 3.25 -30.45
CA THR A 628 -1.49 4.09 -30.41
C THR A 628 -0.32 3.49 -31.18
N GLY A 629 -0.51 2.31 -31.80
CA GLY A 629 0.53 1.57 -32.52
C GLY A 629 1.46 0.76 -31.61
N VAL A 630 1.30 0.85 -30.29
CA VAL A 630 2.01 0.05 -29.28
C VAL A 630 1.02 -0.63 -28.35
N SER A 631 1.48 -1.66 -27.63
CA SER A 631 0.64 -2.38 -26.65
C SER A 631 0.17 -1.44 -25.54
N GLN A 632 -1.11 -1.53 -25.19
CA GLN A 632 -1.74 -0.72 -24.13
C GLN A 632 -2.17 -1.58 -22.92
N ARG A 633 -1.98 -2.90 -22.98
CA ARG A 633 -2.19 -3.86 -21.89
C ARG A 633 -1.32 -3.51 -20.69
N ASP A 634 -1.93 -3.51 -19.51
CA ASP A 634 -1.32 -3.15 -18.22
C ASP A 634 -0.75 -1.70 -18.17
N VAL A 635 -1.11 -0.87 -19.15
CA VAL A 635 -0.76 0.56 -19.24
C VAL A 635 -2.02 1.42 -19.18
N ARG A 636 -2.97 1.15 -20.09
CA ARG A 636 -4.24 1.88 -20.23
C ARG A 636 -5.45 0.98 -19.97
N TRP A 637 -5.28 -0.33 -19.96
CA TRP A 637 -6.33 -1.27 -19.59
C TRP A 637 -5.75 -2.56 -19.02
N THR A 638 -6.51 -3.24 -18.18
CA THR A 638 -6.11 -4.49 -17.53
C THR A 638 -7.35 -5.26 -17.07
N VAL A 639 -7.15 -6.45 -16.53
CA VAL A 639 -8.20 -7.28 -15.92
C VAL A 639 -7.78 -7.69 -14.53
N ASP A 640 -8.74 -7.82 -13.61
CA ASP A 640 -8.52 -8.50 -12.35
C ASP A 640 -8.42 -9.99 -12.61
N GLU A 641 -7.19 -10.48 -12.77
CA GLU A 641 -6.91 -11.89 -13.00
C GLU A 641 -7.49 -12.77 -11.90
N SER A 642 -7.76 -12.26 -10.71
CA SER A 642 -8.39 -13.05 -9.64
C SER A 642 -9.56 -12.34 -8.98
N GLY A 643 -10.22 -11.48 -9.74
CA GLY A 643 -11.42 -10.78 -9.34
C GLY A 643 -12.40 -10.69 -10.51
N ALA A 644 -13.51 -10.01 -10.29
CA ALA A 644 -14.62 -9.96 -11.24
C ALA A 644 -14.63 -8.70 -12.12
N ASN A 645 -13.52 -7.96 -12.26
CA ASN A 645 -13.56 -6.64 -12.90
C ASN A 645 -12.47 -6.45 -13.95
N ALA A 646 -12.78 -5.75 -15.03
CA ALA A 646 -11.81 -5.12 -15.92
C ALA A 646 -11.60 -3.65 -15.52
N ALA A 647 -10.47 -3.07 -15.92
CA ALA A 647 -10.21 -1.65 -15.75
C ALA A 647 -9.65 -1.01 -17.02
N TYR A 648 -10.08 0.19 -17.36
CA TYR A 648 -9.49 0.95 -18.48
C TYR A 648 -9.46 2.46 -18.22
N VAL A 649 -8.57 3.17 -18.92
CA VAL A 649 -8.38 4.62 -18.80
C VAL A 649 -8.96 5.34 -20.02
N ASP A 650 -9.85 6.29 -19.79
CA ASP A 650 -10.41 7.12 -20.86
C ASP A 650 -9.53 8.32 -21.26
N ALA A 651 -10.01 9.09 -22.24
CA ALA A 651 -9.31 10.29 -22.73
C ALA A 651 -9.16 11.37 -21.64
N GLN A 652 -10.05 11.41 -20.65
CA GLN A 652 -10.02 12.32 -19.50
C GLN A 652 -9.15 11.81 -18.35
N GLN A 653 -8.41 10.71 -18.56
CA GLN A 653 -7.56 10.05 -17.56
C GLN A 653 -8.34 9.50 -16.35
N ARG A 654 -9.63 9.21 -16.52
CA ARG A 654 -10.44 8.54 -15.51
C ARG A 654 -10.30 7.03 -15.68
N VAL A 655 -10.27 6.29 -14.57
CA VAL A 655 -10.24 4.82 -14.60
C VAL A 655 -11.65 4.29 -14.45
N HIS A 656 -12.10 3.51 -15.41
CA HIS A 656 -13.39 2.83 -15.41
C HIS A 656 -13.22 1.41 -14.91
N LEU A 657 -13.94 1.04 -13.86
CA LEU A 657 -14.01 -0.32 -13.30
C LEU A 657 -15.28 -0.98 -13.81
N VAL A 658 -15.13 -2.01 -14.65
CA VAL A 658 -16.24 -2.68 -15.33
C VAL A 658 -16.36 -4.10 -14.80
N PRO A 659 -17.50 -4.49 -14.21
CA PRO A 659 -17.71 -5.87 -13.78
C PRO A 659 -17.74 -6.82 -14.98
N SER A 660 -17.28 -8.06 -14.80
CA SER A 660 -17.28 -9.11 -15.81
C SER A 660 -18.58 -9.89 -15.86
N ASP A 661 -19.39 -9.80 -14.80
CA ASP A 661 -20.62 -10.57 -14.59
C ASP A 661 -20.40 -12.10 -14.51
N VAL A 662 -19.14 -12.54 -14.35
CA VAL A 662 -18.75 -13.96 -14.24
C VAL A 662 -18.47 -14.32 -12.78
N PRO A 663 -19.09 -15.39 -12.24
CA PRO A 663 -18.72 -15.93 -10.94
C PRO A 663 -17.26 -16.38 -10.90
N GLN A 664 -16.51 -15.92 -9.89
CA GLN A 664 -15.11 -16.29 -9.72
C GLN A 664 -14.95 -17.76 -9.29
N GLN A 665 -13.79 -18.36 -9.55
CA GLN A 665 -13.42 -19.69 -9.06
C GLN A 665 -13.34 -19.72 -7.51
N PRO A 666 -13.53 -20.89 -6.86
CA PRO A 666 -13.29 -21.06 -5.43
C PRO A 666 -11.90 -20.57 -5.00
N LEU A 667 -11.81 -20.06 -3.77
CA LEU A 667 -10.55 -19.63 -3.18
C LEU A 667 -9.55 -20.80 -3.15
N ARG A 668 -8.36 -20.58 -3.69
CA ARG A 668 -7.26 -21.56 -3.73
C ARG A 668 -5.96 -20.93 -3.29
N LEU A 669 -4.94 -21.76 -3.11
CA LEU A 669 -3.57 -21.30 -2.96
C LEU A 669 -2.91 -21.08 -4.33
N LEU A 670 -2.13 -20.02 -4.46
CA LEU A 670 -1.27 -19.79 -5.62
C LEU A 670 0.03 -20.62 -5.55
N GLU A 671 0.48 -20.97 -4.35
CA GLU A 671 1.62 -21.86 -4.12
C GLU A 671 1.36 -22.72 -2.87
N GLY A 672 2.10 -23.81 -2.69
CA GLY A 672 1.98 -24.65 -1.48
C GLY A 672 2.16 -23.83 -0.19
N ALA A 673 1.31 -24.08 0.81
CA ALA A 673 1.40 -23.40 2.11
C ALA A 673 2.79 -23.59 2.73
N GLN A 674 3.39 -22.48 3.16
CA GLN A 674 4.62 -22.53 3.93
C GLN A 674 4.25 -22.78 5.39
N THR A 675 4.73 -23.89 5.97
CA THR A 675 4.37 -24.29 7.33
C THR A 675 5.62 -24.50 8.17
N ALA A 676 5.63 -23.93 9.38
CA ALA A 676 6.67 -24.19 10.35
C ALA A 676 6.59 -25.64 10.83
N ARG A 677 7.74 -26.31 10.96
CA ARG A 677 7.84 -27.61 11.63
C ARG A 677 7.77 -27.46 13.14
N GLU A 678 8.30 -26.35 13.64
CA GLU A 678 8.47 -26.07 15.05
C GLU A 678 8.22 -24.58 15.32
N VAL A 679 7.68 -24.28 16.49
CA VAL A 679 7.46 -22.92 17.00
C VAL A 679 7.90 -22.85 18.46
N TYR A 680 8.29 -21.66 18.90
CA TYR A 680 8.84 -21.44 20.24
C TYR A 680 7.89 -20.58 21.07
N ALA A 681 7.66 -20.98 22.31
CA ALA A 681 7.02 -20.15 23.32
C ALA A 681 8.00 -19.08 23.85
N ASP A 682 8.11 -17.95 23.13
CA ASP A 682 8.97 -16.81 23.50
C ASP A 682 8.20 -15.47 23.50
N GLU A 683 8.30 -14.74 24.60
CA GLU A 683 7.77 -13.39 24.79
C GLU A 683 8.63 -12.31 24.14
N LYS A 684 9.93 -12.56 23.94
CA LYS A 684 10.87 -11.52 23.51
C LYS A 684 10.79 -11.25 22.02
N HIS A 685 10.39 -12.24 21.23
CA HIS A 685 10.50 -12.21 19.77
C HIS A 685 9.23 -12.81 19.09
N PRO A 686 8.03 -12.24 19.31
CA PRO A 686 6.79 -12.77 18.74
C PRO A 686 6.79 -12.81 17.20
N ASP A 687 7.66 -12.04 16.56
CA ASP A 687 7.72 -11.87 15.10
C ASP A 687 8.61 -12.90 14.37
N LEU A 688 9.36 -13.75 15.10
CA LEU A 688 10.44 -14.53 14.48
C LEU A 688 10.03 -15.84 13.80
N VAL A 689 8.84 -16.40 14.06
CA VAL A 689 8.38 -17.63 13.38
C VAL A 689 6.86 -17.63 13.16
N SER A 690 6.43 -17.39 11.92
CA SER A 690 5.04 -17.64 11.53
C SER A 690 4.74 -19.13 11.49
N LEU A 691 3.59 -19.53 12.06
CA LEU A 691 3.12 -20.92 12.02
C LEU A 691 2.89 -21.34 10.57
N THR A 692 2.24 -20.47 9.79
CA THR A 692 2.06 -20.68 8.36
C THR A 692 1.95 -19.36 7.61
N SER A 693 2.42 -19.37 6.36
CA SER A 693 2.08 -18.36 5.37
C SER A 693 1.40 -19.02 4.18
N VAL A 694 0.28 -18.43 3.74
CA VAL A 694 -0.51 -18.89 2.59
C VAL A 694 -0.72 -17.75 1.60
N LEU A 695 -0.45 -18.01 0.33
CA LEU A 695 -0.67 -17.04 -0.74
C LEU A 695 -2.00 -17.34 -1.42
N LEU A 696 -2.98 -16.48 -1.17
CA LEU A 696 -4.36 -16.66 -1.61
C LEU A 696 -4.51 -16.28 -3.07
N SER A 697 -5.41 -16.97 -3.79
CA SER A 697 -5.74 -16.61 -5.17
C SER A 697 -6.62 -15.38 -5.28
N LYS A 698 -7.52 -15.15 -4.32
CA LYS A 698 -8.47 -14.04 -4.32
C LYS A 698 -8.70 -13.53 -2.89
N PRO A 699 -9.35 -12.37 -2.69
CA PRO A 699 -9.62 -11.83 -1.35
C PRO A 699 -10.41 -12.79 -0.46
N ALA A 700 -10.08 -12.79 0.84
CA ALA A 700 -10.80 -13.50 1.89
C ALA A 700 -11.47 -12.51 2.86
N ALA A 701 -12.67 -12.85 3.33
CA ALA A 701 -13.43 -12.04 4.30
C ALA A 701 -12.95 -12.25 5.74
N SER A 702 -12.52 -13.47 6.06
CA SER A 702 -12.07 -13.85 7.39
C SER A 702 -11.26 -15.15 7.35
N TRP A 703 -10.58 -15.45 8.45
CA TRP A 703 -9.90 -16.72 8.65
C TRP A 703 -9.98 -17.16 10.11
N ARG A 704 -9.89 -18.47 10.33
CA ARG A 704 -9.87 -19.10 11.65
C ARG A 704 -8.76 -20.14 11.72
N LEU A 705 -7.83 -19.97 12.64
CA LEU A 705 -6.88 -21.01 13.06
C LEU A 705 -7.51 -21.79 14.23
N THR A 706 -7.57 -23.11 14.11
CA THR A 706 -7.90 -24.03 15.22
C THR A 706 -6.71 -24.91 15.51
N VAL A 707 -6.23 -24.93 16.74
CA VAL A 707 -5.11 -25.76 17.18
C VAL A 707 -5.60 -26.82 18.15
N ARG A 708 -5.20 -28.07 17.92
CA ARG A 708 -5.54 -29.24 18.72
C ARG A 708 -4.26 -29.89 19.23
N ASP A 709 -4.26 -30.25 20.48
CA ASP A 709 -3.24 -31.14 21.03
C ASP A 709 -3.31 -32.48 20.27
N LYS A 710 -2.18 -32.91 19.69
CA LYS A 710 -2.16 -34.07 18.78
C LYS A 710 -2.48 -35.38 19.50
N ALA A 711 -2.08 -35.47 20.76
CA ALA A 711 -2.21 -36.69 21.55
C ALA A 711 -3.66 -36.92 22.02
N THR A 712 -4.33 -35.86 22.46
CA THR A 712 -5.69 -35.89 23.01
C THR A 712 -6.78 -35.53 22.00
N GLY A 713 -6.43 -34.85 20.91
CA GLY A 713 -7.37 -34.29 19.93
C GLY A 713 -8.16 -33.07 20.43
N LYS A 714 -7.90 -32.61 21.66
CA LYS A 714 -8.62 -31.49 22.28
C LYS A 714 -8.22 -30.18 21.63
N VAL A 715 -9.19 -29.32 21.33
CA VAL A 715 -8.93 -27.93 20.90
C VAL A 715 -8.32 -27.16 22.08
N VAL A 716 -7.13 -26.60 21.86
CA VAL A 716 -6.35 -25.87 22.88
C VAL A 716 -6.23 -24.38 22.56
N ASP A 717 -6.39 -23.99 21.30
CA ASP A 717 -6.39 -22.58 20.88
C ASP A 717 -7.30 -22.41 19.65
N THR A 718 -7.91 -21.24 19.53
CA THR A 718 -8.64 -20.80 18.35
C THR A 718 -8.43 -19.31 18.15
N ARG A 719 -7.97 -18.92 16.96
CA ARG A 719 -7.70 -17.53 16.60
C ARG A 719 -8.50 -17.15 15.36
N ASP A 720 -9.20 -16.04 15.45
CA ASP A 720 -9.98 -15.47 14.34
C ASP A 720 -9.28 -14.22 13.81
N GLY A 721 -9.33 -14.02 12.50
CA GLY A 721 -8.86 -12.80 11.86
C GLY A 721 -9.80 -12.32 10.75
N GLY A 722 -9.65 -11.05 10.39
CA GLY A 722 -10.51 -10.36 9.43
C GLY A 722 -10.09 -10.53 7.97
N ALA A 723 -10.55 -9.60 7.15
CA ALA A 723 -10.34 -9.63 5.70
C ALA A 723 -8.85 -9.53 5.34
N VAL A 724 -8.45 -10.30 4.34
CA VAL A 724 -7.06 -10.38 3.85
C VAL A 724 -7.04 -10.49 2.33
N ARG A 725 -5.99 -9.94 1.72
CA ARG A 725 -5.73 -10.00 0.27
C ARG A 725 -4.27 -10.36 0.07
N GLY A 726 -4.00 -11.31 -0.81
CA GLY A 726 -2.67 -11.83 -1.10
C GLY A 726 -2.11 -12.75 -0.03
N GLU A 727 -0.98 -12.39 0.56
CA GLU A 727 -0.32 -13.23 1.57
C GLU A 727 -1.03 -13.11 2.93
N LEU A 728 -1.47 -14.24 3.47
CA LEU A 728 -1.93 -14.37 4.86
C LEU A 728 -0.84 -15.07 5.68
N LYS A 729 -0.22 -14.33 6.61
CA LYS A 729 0.68 -14.87 7.62
C LYS A 729 -0.08 -15.07 8.93
N VAL A 730 0.02 -16.27 9.49
CA VAL A 730 -0.62 -16.65 10.75
C VAL A 730 0.46 -17.07 11.73
N ASP A 731 0.53 -16.36 12.85
CA ASP A 731 1.49 -16.62 13.91
C ASP A 731 0.84 -17.37 15.08
N TRP A 732 1.58 -18.34 15.63
CA TRP A 732 1.16 -19.10 16.80
C TRP A 732 2.38 -19.60 17.60
N HIS A 733 2.38 -19.34 18.90
CA HIS A 733 3.48 -19.64 19.82
C HIS A 733 3.00 -20.27 21.14
N GLY A 734 1.76 -20.79 21.16
CA GLY A 734 1.21 -21.51 22.31
C GLY A 734 0.99 -20.69 23.58
N ALA A 735 0.94 -19.35 23.51
CA ALA A 735 0.59 -18.54 24.68
C ALA A 735 -0.88 -18.72 25.09
N THR A 736 -1.12 -18.63 26.40
CA THR A 736 -2.42 -18.70 27.06
C THR A 736 -2.55 -17.54 28.05
N SER A 737 -3.74 -17.33 28.62
CA SER A 737 -3.95 -16.27 29.63
C SER A 737 -3.12 -16.43 30.91
N THR A 738 -2.56 -17.62 31.16
CA THR A 738 -1.86 -17.96 32.42
C THR A 738 -0.43 -18.48 32.20
N GLY A 739 0.11 -18.41 30.98
CA GLY A 739 1.42 -18.96 30.63
C GLY A 739 1.41 -19.57 29.23
N TYR A 740 1.99 -20.76 29.08
CA TYR A 740 2.12 -21.43 27.78
C TYR A 740 1.48 -22.82 27.80
N LEU A 741 1.09 -23.28 26.61
CA LEU A 741 0.73 -24.67 26.38
C LEU A 741 1.96 -25.58 26.60
N PRO A 742 1.77 -26.86 26.94
CA PRO A 742 2.88 -27.79 27.17
C PRO A 742 3.75 -28.01 25.91
N ASN A 743 5.02 -28.37 26.10
CA ASN A 743 5.85 -28.87 24.99
C ASN A 743 5.17 -30.06 24.31
N GLY A 744 5.26 -30.15 22.98
CA GLY A 744 4.72 -31.30 22.26
C GLY A 744 4.17 -30.97 20.88
N TRP A 745 3.47 -31.94 20.29
CA TRP A 745 2.93 -31.84 18.94
C TRP A 745 1.48 -31.36 18.93
N TYR A 746 1.19 -30.45 18.02
CA TYR A 746 -0.13 -29.86 17.84
C TYR A 746 -0.56 -29.95 16.37
N ASP A 747 -1.74 -30.52 16.14
CA ASP A 747 -2.39 -30.45 14.84
C ASP A 747 -3.12 -29.12 14.72
N TRP A 748 -3.02 -28.47 13.56
CA TRP A 748 -3.70 -27.21 13.32
C TRP A 748 -4.43 -27.21 12.01
N THR A 749 -5.45 -26.36 11.94
CA THR A 749 -6.30 -26.17 10.78
C THR A 749 -6.56 -24.68 10.62
N LEU A 750 -6.17 -24.15 9.47
CA LEU A 750 -6.50 -22.80 9.02
C LEU A 750 -7.66 -22.89 8.03
N SER A 751 -8.81 -22.33 8.40
CA SER A 751 -9.99 -22.16 7.55
C SER A 751 -10.04 -20.72 7.05
N VAL A 752 -10.04 -20.49 5.74
CA VAL A 752 -10.08 -19.16 5.13
C VAL A 752 -11.35 -18.98 4.29
N VAL A 753 -12.16 -17.97 4.61
CA VAL A 753 -13.47 -17.76 3.98
C VAL A 753 -13.33 -16.78 2.81
N PRO A 754 -13.77 -17.13 1.58
CA PRO A 754 -13.71 -16.24 0.42
C PRO A 754 -14.56 -14.97 0.61
N ALA A 755 -14.05 -13.82 0.20
CA ALA A 755 -14.73 -12.53 0.39
C ALA A 755 -15.95 -12.33 -0.54
N ASP A 756 -15.97 -13.02 -1.68
CA ASP A 756 -17.06 -13.01 -2.64
C ASP A 756 -18.13 -14.07 -2.35
N GLY A 757 -17.94 -14.89 -1.31
CA GLY A 757 -18.84 -15.99 -0.96
C GLY A 757 -18.82 -17.17 -1.93
N VAL A 758 -17.92 -17.20 -2.92
CA VAL A 758 -17.89 -18.28 -3.92
C VAL A 758 -16.90 -19.38 -3.51
N GLY A 759 -17.44 -20.58 -3.25
CA GLY A 759 -16.72 -21.77 -2.81
C GLY A 759 -16.79 -22.00 -1.30
N ALA A 760 -16.48 -23.22 -0.87
CA ALA A 760 -16.29 -23.53 0.55
C ALA A 760 -15.04 -22.83 1.11
N PRO A 761 -14.92 -22.66 2.44
CA PRO A 761 -13.68 -22.19 3.05
C PRO A 761 -12.49 -23.04 2.62
N LEU A 762 -11.37 -22.38 2.31
CA LEU A 762 -10.10 -23.04 2.03
C LEU A 762 -9.52 -23.57 3.35
N GLU A 763 -9.26 -24.88 3.41
CA GLU A 763 -8.74 -25.56 4.58
C GLU A 763 -7.28 -25.95 4.38
N VAL A 764 -6.37 -25.39 5.18
CA VAL A 764 -4.96 -25.79 5.25
C VAL A 764 -4.71 -26.47 6.59
N ARG A 765 -4.10 -27.67 6.55
CA ARG A 765 -3.87 -28.50 7.74
C ARG A 765 -2.42 -28.91 7.79
N SER A 766 -1.83 -28.87 8.98
CA SER A 766 -0.51 -29.44 9.25
C SER A 766 -0.35 -29.76 10.74
N THR A 767 0.81 -30.25 11.12
CA THR A 767 1.23 -30.41 12.51
C THR A 767 2.44 -29.50 12.77
N VAL A 768 2.54 -28.94 13.97
CA VAL A 768 3.70 -28.20 14.47
C VAL A 768 4.15 -28.73 15.82
N GLN A 769 5.44 -28.66 16.12
CA GLN A 769 5.95 -28.91 17.47
C GLN A 769 6.11 -27.60 18.24
N LEU A 770 5.53 -27.48 19.43
CA LEU A 770 5.78 -26.37 20.35
C LEU A 770 6.95 -26.73 21.28
N LEU A 771 7.95 -25.85 21.31
CA LEU A 771 9.11 -25.94 22.18
C LEU A 771 9.16 -24.78 23.17
N ARG A 772 9.85 -24.97 24.30
CA ARG A 772 9.95 -24.00 25.41
C ARG A 772 8.59 -23.62 26.02
N GLY A 773 7.55 -24.40 25.77
CA GLY A 773 6.25 -24.31 26.45
C GLY A 773 6.35 -24.73 27.92
N SER A 774 5.20 -25.00 28.54
CA SER A 774 5.20 -25.53 29.92
C SER A 774 5.85 -26.92 29.96
N ALA A 775 6.59 -27.20 31.04
CA ALA A 775 7.26 -28.48 31.23
C ALA A 775 6.25 -29.64 31.23
N VAL A 776 6.46 -30.62 30.35
CA VAL A 776 5.73 -31.90 30.40
C VAL A 776 6.40 -32.79 31.42
N ARG A 777 5.63 -33.48 32.25
CA ARG A 777 6.19 -34.31 33.31
C ARG A 777 7.10 -35.40 32.76
N HIS A 778 8.26 -35.58 33.38
CA HIS A 778 9.31 -36.53 32.96
C HIS A 778 10.01 -36.20 31.63
N ASP A 779 9.72 -35.07 30.97
CA ASP A 779 10.38 -34.63 29.74
C ASP A 779 11.59 -33.73 30.07
N TYR A 780 12.80 -34.29 30.02
CA TYR A 780 14.04 -33.58 30.38
C TYR A 780 14.87 -33.23 29.14
N VAL A 781 14.80 -34.06 28.10
CA VAL A 781 15.67 -33.99 26.92
C VAL A 781 14.84 -34.27 25.65
N GLY A 782 15.14 -33.60 24.53
CA GLY A 782 14.39 -33.83 23.28
C GLY A 782 15.20 -33.88 21.98
N GLY A 783 14.54 -33.53 20.87
CA GLY A 783 14.77 -34.02 19.50
C GLY A 783 16.16 -33.80 18.85
N PRO A 784 16.41 -34.40 17.66
CA PRO A 784 17.69 -34.29 16.95
C PRO A 784 17.97 -32.93 16.30
N VAL A 785 16.94 -32.09 16.09
CA VAL A 785 17.04 -30.82 15.34
C VAL A 785 17.23 -29.63 16.28
N VAL A 786 16.63 -29.66 17.48
CA VAL A 786 16.73 -28.59 18.47
C VAL A 786 16.83 -29.15 19.90
N GLU A 787 17.78 -28.64 20.68
CA GLU A 787 18.15 -29.09 22.02
C GLU A 787 17.16 -28.63 23.12
N TYR A 788 15.88 -29.00 23.01
CA TYR A 788 14.85 -28.73 24.04
C TYR A 788 14.01 -29.97 24.33
N PRO A 789 13.41 -30.08 25.54
CA PRO A 789 12.37 -31.07 25.86
C PRO A 789 11.28 -31.13 24.77
N ASP A 790 10.90 -32.34 24.37
CA ASP A 790 10.10 -32.57 23.14
C ASP A 790 8.63 -32.90 23.39
N GLY A 791 8.19 -32.87 24.65
CA GLY A 791 6.86 -33.25 25.10
C GLY A 791 6.70 -34.74 25.41
N THR A 792 7.74 -35.55 25.23
CA THR A 792 7.72 -36.99 25.50
C THR A 792 8.35 -37.29 26.85
N GLY A 793 7.79 -38.25 27.58
CA GLY A 793 8.39 -38.75 28.82
C GLY A 793 9.75 -39.42 28.61
N ASP A 794 10.68 -39.17 29.52
CA ASP A 794 12.00 -39.79 29.60
C ASP A 794 12.13 -40.69 30.82
N LEU A 795 13.08 -41.62 30.77
CA LEU A 795 13.40 -42.50 31.89
C LEU A 795 14.76 -42.14 32.49
N LEU A 796 14.83 -41.91 33.80
CA LEU A 796 16.10 -41.65 34.48
C LEU A 796 16.71 -42.98 34.97
N THR A 797 17.98 -43.19 34.66
CA THR A 797 18.71 -44.42 35.03
C THR A 797 19.99 -44.11 35.76
N LEU A 798 20.39 -44.98 36.69
CA LEU A 798 21.65 -44.91 37.43
C LEU A 798 22.47 -46.18 37.23
N THR A 799 23.72 -46.07 36.82
CA THR A 799 24.66 -47.21 36.76
C THR A 799 25.34 -47.44 38.12
N SER A 800 25.90 -48.64 38.34
CA SER A 800 26.73 -48.93 39.52
C SER A 800 28.01 -48.09 39.58
N SER A 801 28.45 -47.53 38.44
CA SER A 801 29.60 -46.61 38.35
C SER A 801 29.26 -45.15 38.64
N GLY A 802 28.00 -44.81 38.92
CA GLY A 802 27.63 -43.44 39.28
C GLY A 802 27.28 -42.52 38.12
N THR A 803 26.76 -43.07 37.03
CA THR A 803 26.26 -42.27 35.89
C THR A 803 24.75 -42.19 35.94
N LEU A 804 24.21 -40.97 36.05
CA LEU A 804 22.80 -40.68 35.80
C LEU A 804 22.58 -40.39 34.32
N THR A 805 21.56 -41.01 33.72
CA THR A 805 21.24 -40.85 32.31
C THR A 805 19.75 -40.64 32.12
N PHE A 806 19.37 -39.54 31.46
CA PHE A 806 18.05 -39.38 30.85
C PHE A 806 18.03 -40.21 29.56
N GLN A 807 17.22 -41.26 29.57
CA GLN A 807 16.94 -42.12 28.41
C GLN A 807 15.78 -41.50 27.65
N GLN A 808 16.06 -40.93 26.48
CA GLN A 808 15.10 -40.13 25.75
C GLN A 808 13.98 -41.01 25.17
N GLY A 809 12.72 -40.67 25.47
CA GLY A 809 11.55 -41.28 24.89
C GLY A 809 11.45 -41.06 23.37
N THR A 810 10.85 -42.01 22.64
CA THR A 810 10.68 -41.89 21.18
C THR A 810 9.30 -41.35 20.77
N GLY A 811 8.38 -41.19 21.72
CA GLY A 811 6.96 -40.97 21.46
C GLY A 811 6.30 -42.19 20.78
N LYS A 812 6.97 -43.35 20.79
CA LYS A 812 6.48 -44.62 20.22
C LYS A 812 6.58 -45.78 21.22
N GLY A 813 6.86 -45.44 22.47
CA GLY A 813 6.96 -46.37 23.60
C GLY A 813 8.31 -47.07 23.75
N THR A 814 9.39 -46.49 23.21
CA THR A 814 10.76 -46.99 23.37
C THR A 814 11.72 -45.85 23.71
N PHE A 815 12.98 -46.16 23.99
CA PHE A 815 14.04 -45.19 24.27
C PHE A 815 15.15 -45.30 23.23
N SER A 816 15.70 -44.19 22.76
CA SER A 816 16.67 -44.22 21.63
C SER A 816 17.96 -43.43 21.86
N LYS A 817 17.91 -42.34 22.63
CA LYS A 817 19.05 -41.46 22.89
C LYS A 817 19.30 -41.30 24.39
N LYS A 818 20.46 -40.73 24.74
CA LYS A 818 20.94 -40.63 26.12
C LYS A 818 21.64 -39.31 26.37
N VAL A 819 21.27 -38.64 27.45
CA VAL A 819 22.03 -37.51 28.01
C VAL A 819 22.54 -37.92 29.38
N SER A 820 23.87 -37.99 29.56
CA SER A 820 24.49 -38.67 30.71
C SER A 820 25.41 -37.75 31.52
N GLY A 821 25.30 -37.82 32.85
CA GLY A 821 26.17 -37.15 33.81
C GLY A 821 26.79 -38.14 34.79
N SER A 822 28.12 -38.20 34.83
CA SER A 822 28.89 -39.07 35.73
C SER A 822 29.30 -38.35 37.02
N GLY A 823 29.85 -39.12 37.97
CA GLY A 823 30.41 -38.61 39.23
C GLY A 823 29.48 -38.74 40.45
N TRP A 824 28.31 -39.37 40.30
CA TRP A 824 27.40 -39.60 41.41
C TRP A 824 27.83 -40.81 42.25
N PRO A 825 27.71 -40.78 43.59
CA PRO A 825 27.81 -41.99 44.38
C PRO A 825 26.69 -42.97 44.00
N ALA A 826 27.00 -44.25 43.80
CA ALA A 826 25.98 -45.24 43.42
C ALA A 826 24.87 -45.43 44.49
N GLY A 827 25.06 -44.94 45.72
CA GLY A 827 24.10 -45.01 46.82
C GLY A 827 23.01 -43.93 46.83
N ILE A 828 22.99 -43.01 45.87
CA ILE A 828 21.95 -41.98 45.80
C ILE A 828 20.58 -42.57 45.45
N THR A 829 19.53 -41.81 45.71
CA THR A 829 18.18 -42.07 45.19
C THR A 829 17.70 -40.82 44.47
N ALA A 830 17.46 -40.93 43.16
CA ALA A 830 16.89 -39.84 42.37
C ALA A 830 15.36 -39.97 42.33
N VAL A 831 14.67 -38.85 42.23
CA VAL A 831 13.22 -38.78 42.02
C VAL A 831 12.98 -37.73 40.95
N PRO A 832 12.61 -38.14 39.73
CA PRO A 832 12.06 -37.21 38.74
C PRO A 832 10.89 -36.47 39.37
N PHE A 833 11.01 -35.15 39.51
CA PHE A 833 10.12 -34.40 40.39
C PHE A 833 9.05 -33.64 39.62
N GLY A 834 9.47 -32.91 38.58
CA GLY A 834 8.66 -31.91 37.89
C GLY A 834 9.29 -30.52 38.02
N ASP A 835 8.79 -29.52 37.28
CA ASP A 835 9.26 -28.13 37.35
C ASP A 835 8.78 -27.45 38.65
N LEU A 836 9.61 -27.44 39.70
CA LEU A 836 9.29 -26.81 40.98
C LEU A 836 9.76 -25.35 41.04
N ASN A 837 10.86 -25.03 40.36
CA ASN A 837 11.41 -23.67 40.31
C ASN A 837 10.77 -22.77 39.24
N LYS A 838 9.86 -23.31 38.42
CA LYS A 838 9.11 -22.64 37.35
C LYS A 838 10.00 -22.09 36.23
N ASP A 839 11.10 -22.77 35.92
CA ASP A 839 11.97 -22.40 34.80
C ASP A 839 11.57 -23.05 33.47
N ARG A 840 10.46 -23.81 33.46
CA ARG A 840 9.94 -24.60 32.33
C ARG A 840 10.81 -25.81 31.96
N CYS A 841 11.75 -26.19 32.81
CA CYS A 841 12.51 -27.43 32.74
C CYS A 841 12.18 -28.29 33.97
N ASN A 842 12.15 -29.62 33.81
CA ASN A 842 11.86 -30.48 34.96
C ASN A 842 13.04 -30.56 35.93
N ASP A 843 12.74 -30.56 37.24
CA ASP A 843 13.71 -30.76 38.30
C ASP A 843 13.84 -32.24 38.71
N VAL A 844 14.93 -32.55 39.42
CA VAL A 844 15.17 -33.87 40.02
C VAL A 844 15.55 -33.73 41.49
N LEU A 845 14.81 -34.40 42.37
CA LEU A 845 15.24 -34.55 43.76
C LEU A 845 16.28 -35.66 43.87
N VAL A 846 17.34 -35.44 44.63
CA VAL A 846 18.33 -36.47 44.92
C VAL A 846 18.54 -36.57 46.43
N ARG A 847 18.28 -37.76 46.98
CA ARG A 847 18.70 -38.14 48.32
C ARG A 847 20.12 -38.68 48.27
N LEU A 848 21.02 -38.05 49.02
CA LEU A 848 22.41 -38.49 49.18
C LEU A 848 22.53 -39.57 50.26
N ALA A 849 23.64 -40.34 50.22
CA ALA A 849 23.93 -41.34 51.25
C ALA A 849 24.04 -40.75 52.66
N SER A 850 24.43 -39.47 52.78
CA SER A 850 24.43 -38.72 54.04
C SER A 850 23.04 -38.50 54.64
N GLY A 851 21.97 -38.73 53.87
CA GLY A 851 20.60 -38.44 54.27
C GLY A 851 20.14 -37.01 53.99
N ALA A 852 20.95 -36.20 53.29
CA ALA A 852 20.51 -34.91 52.77
C ALA A 852 19.57 -35.10 51.58
N LEU A 853 18.59 -34.20 51.42
CA LEU A 853 17.72 -34.12 50.25
C LEU A 853 17.96 -32.79 49.52
N ARG A 854 18.19 -32.86 48.20
CA ARG A 854 18.47 -31.70 47.35
C ARG A 854 17.57 -31.70 46.12
N LEU A 855 17.14 -30.51 45.70
CA LEU A 855 16.47 -30.25 44.43
C LEU A 855 17.50 -29.78 43.42
N TYR A 856 17.82 -30.62 42.43
CA TYR A 856 18.70 -30.28 41.32
C TYR A 856 17.89 -29.70 40.16
N LYS A 857 18.38 -28.60 39.61
CA LYS A 857 17.75 -27.77 38.57
C LYS A 857 18.60 -27.82 37.29
N PRO A 858 18.57 -28.94 36.54
CA PRO A 858 19.27 -29.01 35.27
C PRO A 858 18.63 -28.04 34.28
N ALA A 859 19.44 -27.33 33.51
CA ALA A 859 18.91 -26.63 32.34
C ALA A 859 18.31 -27.67 31.37
N CYS A 860 17.27 -27.27 30.63
CA CYS A 860 16.65 -28.07 29.59
C CYS A 860 17.70 -28.74 28.67
N HIS A 861 17.52 -30.02 28.35
CA HIS A 861 18.43 -30.84 27.54
C HIS A 861 19.85 -31.05 28.12
N THR A 862 20.12 -30.69 29.39
CA THR A 862 21.46 -30.89 29.99
C THR A 862 21.55 -32.11 30.89
N ALA A 863 22.75 -32.70 30.97
CA ALA A 863 23.02 -33.83 31.84
C ALA A 863 22.95 -33.46 33.33
N LEU A 864 22.30 -34.31 34.12
CA LEU A 864 22.27 -34.19 35.58
C LEU A 864 23.58 -34.67 36.22
N LYS A 865 24.36 -33.73 36.77
CA LYS A 865 25.68 -33.97 37.38
C LYS A 865 25.69 -33.54 38.85
N PRO A 866 26.63 -34.01 39.68
CA PRO A 866 26.75 -33.54 41.07
C PRO A 866 26.94 -32.02 41.19
N SER A 867 27.51 -31.39 40.16
CA SER A 867 27.73 -29.94 40.04
C SER A 867 26.54 -29.16 39.45
N THR A 868 25.48 -29.83 38.99
CA THR A 868 24.25 -29.17 38.52
C THR A 868 23.72 -28.27 39.65
N PRO A 869 23.29 -27.03 39.38
CA PRO A 869 22.76 -26.14 40.41
C PRO A 869 21.67 -26.80 41.23
N TYR A 870 21.72 -26.64 42.57
CA TYR A 870 20.74 -27.27 43.46
C TYR A 870 20.36 -26.38 44.64
N THR A 871 19.18 -26.66 45.20
CA THR A 871 18.73 -26.16 46.49
C THR A 871 18.80 -27.31 47.50
N THR A 872 19.52 -27.13 48.62
CA THR A 872 19.42 -28.09 49.73
C THR A 872 18.09 -27.88 50.44
N LEU A 873 17.23 -28.90 50.39
CA LEU A 873 15.94 -28.86 51.06
C LEU A 873 16.10 -29.18 52.55
N GLU A 874 16.92 -30.19 52.85
CA GLU A 874 17.28 -30.61 54.21
C GLU A 874 18.68 -31.23 54.21
N SER A 875 19.45 -30.99 55.28
CA SER A 875 20.85 -31.43 55.39
C SER A 875 21.02 -32.88 55.86
N GLY A 876 19.98 -33.52 56.38
CA GLY A 876 20.03 -34.88 56.94
C GLY A 876 18.65 -35.47 57.23
N GLY A 877 18.62 -36.70 57.74
CA GLY A 877 17.38 -37.34 58.23
C GLY A 877 16.50 -38.02 57.18
N TRP A 878 16.76 -37.87 55.88
CA TRP A 878 15.95 -38.51 54.82
C TRP A 878 16.27 -39.98 54.58
N ASN A 879 17.31 -40.53 55.25
CA ASN A 879 17.57 -41.97 55.27
C ASN A 879 16.48 -42.77 56.02
N GLN A 880 15.62 -42.08 56.78
CA GLN A 880 14.46 -42.72 57.43
C GLN A 880 13.38 -43.18 56.44
N TYR A 881 13.44 -42.76 55.17
CA TYR A 881 12.44 -43.06 54.14
C TYR A 881 12.92 -44.14 53.18
N ASP A 882 12.15 -45.22 52.99
CA ASP A 882 12.46 -46.28 52.02
C ASP A 882 11.79 -46.09 50.67
N VAL A 883 10.70 -45.31 50.62
CA VAL A 883 10.06 -44.85 49.38
C VAL A 883 10.15 -43.34 49.31
N LEU A 884 10.60 -42.85 48.16
CA LEU A 884 10.50 -41.46 47.72
C LEU A 884 9.99 -41.48 46.27
N THR A 885 8.84 -40.87 46.01
CA THR A 885 8.25 -40.82 44.67
C THR A 885 7.40 -39.57 44.50
N SER A 886 7.47 -38.95 43.33
CA SER A 886 6.54 -37.91 42.92
C SER A 886 5.42 -38.60 42.13
N PRO A 887 4.13 -38.38 42.46
CA PRO A 887 3.01 -38.65 41.57
C PRO A 887 2.69 -37.48 40.63
N GLY A 888 3.30 -36.30 40.82
CA GLY A 888 2.94 -35.05 40.17
C GLY A 888 2.24 -34.12 41.16
N ASP A 889 1.34 -33.27 40.66
CA ASP A 889 0.57 -32.33 41.47
C ASP A 889 -0.65 -33.04 42.11
N VAL A 890 -0.64 -33.20 43.43
CA VAL A 890 -1.74 -33.86 44.19
C VAL A 890 -2.65 -32.81 44.82
N THR A 891 -2.23 -31.55 44.86
CA THR A 891 -2.92 -30.41 45.47
C THR A 891 -3.65 -29.54 44.45
N LYS A 892 -3.42 -29.76 43.16
CA LYS A 892 -3.93 -28.98 42.03
C LYS A 892 -3.49 -27.50 42.09
N ASP A 893 -2.31 -27.23 42.63
CA ASP A 893 -1.73 -25.88 42.70
C ASP A 893 -0.71 -25.56 41.59
N GLY A 894 -0.51 -26.51 40.67
CA GLY A 894 0.40 -26.41 39.54
C GLY A 894 1.85 -26.74 39.89
N LEU A 895 2.14 -27.28 41.08
CA LEU A 895 3.48 -27.68 41.51
C LEU A 895 3.56 -29.19 41.77
N PRO A 896 4.72 -29.82 41.51
CA PRO A 896 4.92 -31.22 41.86
C PRO A 896 5.04 -31.47 43.37
N ASP A 897 4.51 -32.60 43.83
CA ASP A 897 4.54 -33.02 45.22
C ASP A 897 5.39 -34.29 45.46
N LEU A 898 5.87 -34.47 46.69
CA LEU A 898 6.64 -35.65 47.10
C LEU A 898 5.85 -36.53 48.07
N ILE A 899 5.81 -37.84 47.78
CA ILE A 899 5.34 -38.88 48.69
C ILE A 899 6.53 -39.61 49.28
N ALA A 900 6.56 -39.72 50.62
CA ALA A 900 7.61 -40.40 51.36
C ALA A 900 7.03 -41.43 52.33
N ARG A 901 7.59 -42.65 52.35
CA ARG A 901 7.23 -43.69 53.34
C ARG A 901 8.37 -43.90 54.32
N ASN A 902 8.08 -43.76 55.61
CA ASN A 902 9.04 -44.02 56.67
C ASN A 902 9.29 -45.52 56.78
N ALA A 903 10.54 -45.95 56.67
CA ALA A 903 10.94 -47.35 56.63
C ALA A 903 10.57 -48.10 57.92
N ALA A 904 10.80 -47.46 59.07
CA ALA A 904 10.63 -48.06 60.38
C ALA A 904 9.16 -48.21 60.79
N THR A 905 8.29 -47.28 60.40
CA THR A 905 6.87 -47.27 60.82
C THR A 905 5.91 -47.66 59.70
N GLY A 906 6.29 -47.51 58.44
CA GLY A 906 5.41 -47.59 57.29
C GLY A 906 4.49 -46.38 57.15
N THR A 907 4.66 -45.32 57.95
CA THR A 907 3.87 -44.09 57.84
C THR A 907 4.16 -43.40 56.50
N VAL A 908 3.12 -42.99 55.79
CA VAL A 908 3.23 -42.29 54.50
C VAL A 908 2.90 -40.82 54.70
N TYR A 909 3.75 -39.96 54.13
CA TYR A 909 3.62 -38.52 54.21
C TYR A 909 3.56 -37.89 52.81
N LEU A 910 2.78 -36.82 52.70
CA LEU A 910 2.84 -35.85 51.61
C LEU A 910 3.73 -34.67 52.02
N TYR A 911 4.59 -34.25 51.11
CA TYR A 911 5.36 -33.02 51.17
C TYR A 911 4.97 -32.20 49.94
N LYS A 912 4.29 -31.06 50.16
CA LYS A 912 3.78 -30.26 49.06
C LYS A 912 4.89 -29.42 48.44
N GLY A 913 4.87 -29.26 47.11
CA GLY A 913 5.69 -28.24 46.45
C GLY A 913 5.29 -26.84 46.92
N THR A 914 6.26 -25.92 47.01
CA THR A 914 5.99 -24.51 47.31
C THR A 914 6.51 -23.61 46.20
N SER A 915 5.83 -22.47 45.99
CA SER A 915 6.21 -21.47 44.98
C SER A 915 7.61 -20.88 45.18
N THR A 916 8.23 -21.10 46.34
CA THR A 916 9.61 -20.71 46.67
C THR A 916 10.65 -21.77 46.29
N GLY A 917 10.28 -22.83 45.57
CA GLY A 917 11.19 -23.89 45.17
C GLY A 917 11.60 -24.82 46.32
N LYS A 918 10.71 -25.05 47.30
CA LYS A 918 10.93 -25.89 48.49
C LYS A 918 9.79 -26.89 48.68
N LEU A 919 9.90 -27.72 49.73
CA LEU A 919 8.84 -28.60 50.20
C LEU A 919 8.21 -28.08 51.49
N SER A 920 6.91 -28.24 51.64
CA SER A 920 6.19 -27.91 52.88
C SER A 920 6.56 -28.84 54.03
N ALA A 921 6.11 -28.50 55.25
CA ALA A 921 6.06 -29.46 56.34
C ALA A 921 5.23 -30.69 55.94
N ARG A 922 5.63 -31.87 56.44
CA ARG A 922 5.01 -33.16 56.06
C ARG A 922 3.59 -33.29 56.60
N VAL A 923 2.68 -33.79 55.78
CA VAL A 923 1.29 -34.14 56.15
C VAL A 923 1.15 -35.66 56.18
N LYS A 924 0.68 -36.21 57.30
CA LYS A 924 0.47 -37.67 57.42
C LYS A 924 -0.73 -38.09 56.58
N LEU A 925 -0.51 -39.03 55.65
CA LEU A 925 -1.56 -39.63 54.83
C LEU A 925 -2.02 -40.97 55.42
N TYR A 926 -1.08 -41.84 55.81
CA TYR A 926 -1.38 -43.21 56.26
C TYR A 926 -0.45 -43.67 57.37
N ALA A 927 -0.92 -44.51 58.31
CA ALA A 927 -0.18 -44.90 59.51
C ALA A 927 0.70 -46.17 59.39
N ASN A 928 0.43 -47.08 58.43
CA ASN A 928 1.19 -48.34 58.32
C ASN A 928 1.03 -48.99 56.93
N TRP A 929 1.91 -48.64 55.99
CA TRP A 929 1.99 -49.22 54.65
C TRP A 929 3.14 -50.22 54.47
N LYS A 930 3.58 -50.88 55.55
CA LYS A 930 4.60 -51.97 55.47
C LYS A 930 4.12 -53.21 54.71
N THR A 931 2.80 -53.35 54.55
CA THR A 931 2.17 -54.44 53.79
C THR A 931 2.33 -54.29 52.28
N TYR A 932 2.59 -53.06 51.81
CA TYR A 932 2.92 -52.79 50.42
C TYR A 932 4.43 -52.92 50.20
N LYS A 933 4.82 -53.72 49.21
CA LYS A 933 6.24 -53.85 48.81
C LYS A 933 6.66 -52.84 47.75
N LYS A 934 5.72 -52.19 47.07
CA LYS A 934 5.96 -51.06 46.16
C LYS A 934 4.89 -49.99 46.36
N VAL A 935 5.31 -48.73 46.32
CA VAL A 935 4.46 -47.54 46.28
C VAL A 935 5.08 -46.64 45.23
N VAL A 936 4.33 -46.32 44.17
CA VAL A 936 4.84 -45.65 42.97
C VAL A 936 3.91 -44.49 42.63
N GLY A 937 4.47 -43.30 42.49
CA GLY A 937 3.83 -42.17 41.83
C GLY A 937 3.92 -42.35 40.33
N VAL A 938 2.77 -42.37 39.67
CA VAL A 938 2.65 -42.83 38.27
C VAL A 938 2.20 -41.73 37.32
N GLY A 939 1.94 -40.53 37.85
CA GLY A 939 1.33 -39.45 37.08
C GLY A 939 -0.19 -39.56 37.11
N ASP A 940 -0.82 -38.82 36.22
CA ASP A 940 -2.25 -38.81 36.02
C ASP A 940 -2.67 -40.04 35.18
N LEU A 941 -3.34 -41.02 35.81
CA LEU A 941 -3.78 -42.24 35.12
C LEU A 941 -5.19 -42.11 34.53
N ASN A 942 -5.97 -41.11 34.92
CA ASN A 942 -7.38 -40.94 34.53
C ASN A 942 -7.66 -39.65 33.72
N GLY A 943 -6.64 -38.85 33.43
CA GLY A 943 -6.73 -37.64 32.62
C GLY A 943 -7.35 -36.44 33.34
N ASP A 944 -7.38 -36.41 34.68
CA ASP A 944 -7.98 -35.31 35.44
C ASP A 944 -7.00 -34.19 35.84
N GLY A 945 -5.72 -34.35 35.46
CA GLY A 945 -4.61 -33.45 35.73
C GLY A 945 -4.01 -33.59 37.13
N ILE A 946 -4.38 -34.61 37.90
CA ILE A 946 -3.93 -34.82 39.28
C ILE A 946 -3.06 -36.08 39.35
N GLY A 947 -1.99 -36.04 40.13
CA GLY A 947 -1.08 -37.18 40.31
C GLY A 947 -1.69 -38.35 41.09
N ASP A 948 -1.51 -39.57 40.59
CA ASP A 948 -2.00 -40.82 41.18
C ASP A 948 -0.90 -41.71 41.77
N LEU A 949 -1.32 -42.63 42.64
CA LEU A 949 -0.45 -43.65 43.23
C LEU A 949 -0.90 -45.07 42.87
N LEU A 950 0.09 -45.94 42.66
CA LEU A 950 -0.06 -47.39 42.69
C LEU A 950 0.65 -47.98 43.91
N ALA A 951 -0.01 -48.93 44.58
CA ALA A 951 0.57 -49.68 45.68
C ALA A 951 0.41 -51.19 45.44
N GLN A 952 1.52 -51.92 45.48
CA GLN A 952 1.54 -53.38 45.29
C GLN A 952 1.77 -54.07 46.62
N ASP A 953 0.85 -54.97 47.01
CA ASP A 953 1.00 -55.75 48.23
C ASP A 953 1.96 -56.95 48.06
N LYS A 954 2.28 -57.61 49.17
CA LYS A 954 3.17 -58.78 49.16
C LYS A 954 2.63 -59.95 48.33
N ALA A 955 1.30 -60.07 48.19
CA ALA A 955 0.61 -61.06 47.39
C ALA A 955 0.50 -60.68 45.90
N ASN A 956 1.20 -59.62 45.46
CA ASN A 956 1.15 -59.10 44.09
C ASN A 956 -0.22 -58.56 43.67
N THR A 957 -1.10 -58.21 44.62
CA THR A 957 -2.29 -57.42 44.30
C THR A 957 -1.89 -55.97 44.14
N LEU A 958 -2.28 -55.37 43.02
CA LEU A 958 -2.03 -53.98 42.71
C LEU A 958 -3.28 -53.16 42.99
N TYR A 959 -3.10 -52.10 43.77
CA TYR A 959 -4.14 -51.12 44.08
C TYR A 959 -3.79 -49.76 43.51
N ARG A 960 -4.80 -49.04 43.04
CA ARG A 960 -4.72 -47.64 42.62
C ARG A 960 -5.38 -46.75 43.66
N TYR A 961 -4.80 -45.57 43.82
CA TYR A 961 -5.28 -44.48 44.65
C TYR A 961 -5.32 -43.23 43.78
N TYR A 962 -6.52 -42.73 43.46
CA TYR A 962 -6.63 -41.48 42.71
C TYR A 962 -6.31 -40.30 43.60
N GLY A 963 -5.55 -39.34 43.10
CA GLY A 963 -5.40 -38.04 43.76
C GLY A 963 -6.74 -37.31 43.85
N THR A 964 -6.91 -36.47 44.87
CA THR A 964 -8.17 -35.71 45.05
C THR A 964 -8.05 -34.23 44.70
N GLY A 965 -6.85 -33.75 44.34
CA GLY A 965 -6.57 -32.33 44.13
C GLY A 965 -6.65 -31.51 45.42
N LYS A 966 -6.53 -32.16 46.58
CA LYS A 966 -6.57 -31.52 47.91
C LYS A 966 -5.38 -31.93 48.78
N GLY A 967 -4.36 -32.55 48.18
CA GLY A 967 -3.24 -33.16 48.90
C GLY A 967 -3.66 -34.43 49.65
N SER A 968 -4.58 -35.21 49.08
CA SER A 968 -5.01 -36.51 49.61
C SER A 968 -5.35 -37.47 48.48
N PHE A 969 -5.64 -38.73 48.81
CA PHE A 969 -6.00 -39.76 47.85
C PHE A 969 -7.33 -40.41 48.21
N SER A 970 -8.07 -40.83 47.19
CA SER A 970 -9.30 -41.61 47.31
C SER A 970 -9.06 -43.01 47.90
N ALA A 971 -10.15 -43.69 48.27
CA ALA A 971 -10.10 -45.07 48.70
C ALA A 971 -9.51 -45.98 47.61
N ARG A 972 -8.67 -46.94 48.02
CA ARG A 972 -7.96 -47.82 47.10
C ARG A 972 -8.91 -48.65 46.24
N THR A 973 -8.60 -48.79 44.97
CA THR A 973 -9.30 -49.70 44.05
C THR A 973 -8.35 -50.82 43.62
N LYS A 974 -8.79 -52.07 43.67
CA LYS A 974 -8.00 -53.20 43.13
C LYS A 974 -7.96 -53.11 41.61
N VAL A 975 -6.77 -53.03 41.03
CA VAL A 975 -6.58 -53.00 39.56
C VAL A 975 -6.32 -54.40 39.04
N PHE A 976 -5.38 -55.12 39.67
CA PHE A 976 -4.99 -56.47 39.25
C PHE A 976 -4.64 -57.36 40.44
N ALA A 977 -4.87 -58.67 40.29
CA ALA A 977 -4.35 -59.71 41.19
C ALA A 977 -3.15 -60.40 40.53
N GLY A 978 -2.17 -60.86 41.32
CA GLY A 978 -1.00 -61.57 40.78
C GLY A 978 -0.09 -60.75 39.85
N TRP A 979 -0.22 -59.43 39.84
CA TRP A 979 0.43 -58.56 38.86
C TRP A 979 1.92 -58.40 39.17
N GLY A 980 2.77 -58.56 38.15
CA GLY A 980 4.16 -58.10 38.23
C GLY A 980 5.02 -58.75 39.30
N GLY A 981 4.77 -60.04 39.61
CA GLY A 981 5.52 -60.77 40.64
C GLY A 981 7.03 -60.87 40.36
N SER A 982 7.42 -60.85 39.08
CA SER A 982 8.83 -60.83 38.65
C SER A 982 9.45 -59.42 38.60
N TYR A 983 8.68 -58.34 38.81
CA TYR A 983 9.19 -56.98 38.70
C TYR A 983 9.95 -56.56 39.95
N ASN A 984 11.24 -56.23 39.77
CA ASN A 984 12.05 -55.64 40.82
C ASN A 984 11.96 -54.11 40.84
N VAL A 985 11.64 -53.46 39.71
CA VAL A 985 11.42 -52.01 39.62
C VAL A 985 10.17 -51.70 38.79
N VAL A 986 9.40 -50.70 39.22
CA VAL A 986 8.25 -50.13 38.50
C VAL A 986 8.28 -48.62 38.71
N VAL A 987 8.20 -47.85 37.63
CA VAL A 987 8.17 -46.39 37.64
C VAL A 987 7.12 -45.87 36.67
N GLY A 988 6.56 -44.69 36.94
CA GLY A 988 5.85 -43.91 35.93
C GLY A 988 6.88 -43.16 35.09
N ALA A 989 6.80 -43.29 33.77
CA ALA A 989 7.77 -42.68 32.85
C ALA A 989 7.21 -41.43 32.14
N GLY A 990 6.01 -40.96 32.52
CA GLY A 990 5.25 -40.01 31.71
C GLY A 990 4.67 -40.68 30.46
N ASP A 991 4.21 -39.89 29.50
CA ASP A 991 3.74 -40.41 28.21
C ASP A 991 4.94 -40.68 27.29
N ILE A 992 5.30 -41.96 27.13
CA ILE A 992 6.39 -42.36 26.24
C ILE A 992 5.88 -42.87 24.89
N THR A 993 4.56 -42.96 24.73
CA THR A 993 3.88 -43.46 23.52
C THR A 993 3.26 -42.36 22.65
N GLY A 994 3.28 -41.11 23.12
CA GLY A 994 2.76 -39.95 22.42
C GLY A 994 1.22 -39.92 22.32
N ASP A 995 0.52 -40.66 23.18
CA ASP A 995 -0.94 -40.79 23.17
C ASP A 995 -1.65 -39.96 24.27
N GLY A 996 -0.88 -39.15 24.98
CA GLY A 996 -1.32 -38.18 25.97
C GLY A 996 -1.57 -38.79 27.35
N LYS A 997 -1.16 -40.04 27.58
CA LYS A 997 -1.43 -40.78 28.81
C LYS A 997 -0.15 -41.25 29.46
N ALA A 998 -0.10 -41.14 30.78
CA ALA A 998 1.06 -41.61 31.53
C ALA A 998 1.23 -43.14 31.41
N ASP A 999 2.43 -43.55 31.05
CA ASP A 999 2.84 -44.94 30.87
C ASP A 999 3.65 -45.45 32.06
N LEU A 1000 3.65 -46.79 32.21
CA LEU A 1000 4.50 -47.48 33.17
C LEU A 1000 5.68 -48.15 32.48
N VAL A 1001 6.83 -48.06 33.14
CA VAL A 1001 8.01 -48.86 32.80
C VAL A 1001 8.34 -49.76 33.98
N ALA A 1002 8.50 -51.06 33.69
CA ALA A 1002 8.84 -52.07 34.68
C ALA A 1002 10.07 -52.86 34.24
N ARG A 1003 10.91 -53.22 35.20
CA ARG A 1003 12.03 -54.14 34.99
C ARG A 1003 11.81 -55.41 35.79
N ASP A 1004 12.03 -56.55 35.15
CA ASP A 1004 12.02 -57.84 35.83
C ASP A 1004 13.39 -58.21 36.43
N THR A 1005 13.42 -59.27 37.24
CA THR A 1005 14.66 -59.78 37.85
C THR A 1005 15.67 -60.33 36.85
N ALA A 1006 15.29 -60.59 35.60
CA ALA A 1006 16.17 -61.00 34.52
C ALA A 1006 16.73 -59.80 33.71
N GLY A 1007 16.32 -58.57 34.04
CA GLY A 1007 16.76 -57.36 33.35
C GLY A 1007 16.04 -57.10 32.02
N ASN A 1008 14.88 -57.70 31.79
CA ASN A 1008 13.99 -57.31 30.71
C ASN A 1008 13.23 -56.04 31.10
N LEU A 1009 13.15 -55.08 30.17
CA LEU A 1009 12.38 -53.86 30.32
C LEU A 1009 11.02 -54.02 29.62
N TYR A 1010 9.97 -53.68 30.33
CA TYR A 1010 8.59 -53.74 29.85
C TYR A 1010 7.94 -52.36 29.94
N ARG A 1011 7.22 -51.98 28.88
CA ARG A 1011 6.27 -50.86 28.86
C ARG A 1011 4.86 -51.40 29.10
N GLN A 1012 4.04 -50.67 29.85
CA GLN A 1012 2.59 -50.87 29.92
C GLN A 1012 1.91 -49.53 29.63
N ASN A 1013 1.14 -49.46 28.54
CA ASN A 1013 0.55 -48.20 28.09
C ASN A 1013 -0.55 -47.75 29.05
N GLY A 1014 -0.57 -46.48 29.40
CA GLY A 1014 -1.70 -45.87 30.09
C GLY A 1014 -3.00 -46.01 29.29
N THR A 1015 -4.11 -46.30 29.95
CA THR A 1015 -5.44 -46.26 29.29
C THR A 1015 -6.12 -44.91 29.40
N GLY A 1016 -5.62 -44.02 30.27
CA GLY A 1016 -6.29 -42.76 30.63
C GLY A 1016 -7.59 -42.98 31.42
N LYS A 1017 -7.82 -44.20 31.92
CA LYS A 1017 -9.03 -44.59 32.69
C LYS A 1017 -8.65 -45.27 34.01
N GLY A 1018 -7.47 -44.94 34.55
CA GLY A 1018 -6.96 -45.50 35.79
C GLY A 1018 -6.42 -46.93 35.69
N SER A 1019 -6.06 -47.39 34.50
CA SER A 1019 -5.44 -48.70 34.27
C SER A 1019 -4.46 -48.64 33.11
N PHE A 1020 -3.84 -49.77 32.75
CA PHE A 1020 -2.87 -49.87 31.68
C PHE A 1020 -3.02 -51.18 30.88
N ALA A 1021 -2.53 -51.15 29.64
CA ALA A 1021 -2.60 -52.28 28.71
C ALA A 1021 -1.63 -53.41 29.07
N ALA A 1022 -1.71 -54.52 28.33
CA ALA A 1022 -0.77 -55.64 28.48
C ALA A 1022 0.68 -55.18 28.27
N ARG A 1023 1.60 -55.79 29.01
CA ARG A 1023 3.02 -55.46 28.94
C ARG A 1023 3.62 -55.76 27.56
N VAL A 1024 4.47 -54.87 27.08
CA VAL A 1024 5.29 -55.05 25.87
C VAL A 1024 6.75 -55.02 26.28
N LYS A 1025 7.53 -56.03 25.89
CA LYS A 1025 8.97 -56.02 26.12
C LYS A 1025 9.62 -55.00 25.19
N VAL A 1026 10.31 -54.02 25.74
CA VAL A 1026 10.94 -52.91 25.00
C VAL A 1026 12.46 -52.88 25.16
N GLY A 1027 13.04 -53.77 25.96
CA GLY A 1027 14.49 -53.92 26.10
C GLY A 1027 14.93 -55.14 26.89
N SER A 1028 16.23 -55.42 26.84
CA SER A 1028 16.95 -56.46 27.61
C SER A 1028 18.30 -55.93 28.07
N GLY A 1029 18.94 -56.57 29.05
CA GLY A 1029 20.24 -56.12 29.58
C GLY A 1029 20.14 -55.00 30.62
N TRP A 1030 18.94 -54.64 31.06
CA TRP A 1030 18.71 -53.53 31.98
C TRP A 1030 19.07 -53.84 33.44
N GLN A 1031 19.53 -55.04 33.74
CA GLN A 1031 20.17 -55.38 35.02
C GLN A 1031 21.51 -54.64 35.22
N GLY A 1032 22.12 -54.12 34.16
CA GLY A 1032 23.32 -53.27 34.24
C GLY A 1032 23.08 -51.90 34.90
N TYR A 1033 21.82 -51.45 34.95
CA TYR A 1033 21.43 -50.25 35.70
C TYR A 1033 21.13 -50.62 37.15
N LYS A 1034 21.71 -49.90 38.10
CA LYS A 1034 21.41 -50.05 39.52
C LYS A 1034 20.02 -49.52 39.86
N GLY A 1035 19.64 -48.37 39.28
CA GLY A 1035 18.35 -47.71 39.52
C GLY A 1035 17.66 -47.30 38.21
N LEU A 1036 16.34 -47.42 38.18
CA LEU A 1036 15.43 -46.82 37.21
C LEU A 1036 14.47 -45.95 38.02
N PHE A 1037 14.27 -44.70 37.60
CA PHE A 1037 13.51 -43.68 38.31
C PHE A 1037 12.53 -42.97 37.40
#